data_AF-A0A182NQB1-F1
#
_entry.id   AF-A0A182NQB1-F1
#
_cell.length_a   1.000
_cell.length_b   1.000
_cell.length_c   1.000
_cell.angle_alpha   90.00
_cell.angle_beta   90.00
_cell.angle_gamma   90.00
#
_symmetry.space_group_name_H-M   'P 1'
#
loop_
_entity.id
_entity.type
_entity.pdbx_description
1 polymer ?
#
loop_
_entity_poly.entity_id
_entity_poly.type
_entity_poly.pdbx_seq_one_letter_code
_entity_poly.pdbx_strand_id
1 'polypeptide(L)'
;MLMVWLFTALAVGTLHGKHVDFERVEQLSGTDFIVSTLRVRKYNRTTIVLNGTLQIMQPLNTSLIISNDLFHSSLGNQQFNHYPMKLPTANVCEFFESFSKDYGEYLANVINVPDRDECPIVPRSIYFVNEIFPAKVIPRFTAPGLWKMLLVISLDNVRVAHFEIMAKWLSFTLSIIALHGFQVDFERFEQLSGFEYYNSSLRVRKYNRTTATLNGTLQILKPLNRSFTMATELFHSPLGNQQYNHYPMKLPTDSICGFVDNIYAEYADAMRDVINAAQSGECPVRARTIYVVNKIFPAEVLPRVIRYEMLIIWLTLTLAVVPLHGIYVDFERFEQLSGFEYYNSSLRVRKYNRTTMALNGTLQIMQPLNTNFIVSTDFFHSSLGNQQFNHYPMKLPTENLCDFVARFYADYADAMEGMSNYPEPGECPLVPRSVYVVNKVFPTQAIPKFFASGLWKICIINSLGNVPVVRFEMTMKPFAMEMLFVWFTLALSLVSLHGIQVDFERFEQLSGFDFYNSSLRVRKYNRTIVTLNGTLQIVRPLNKSLIISTEFFHSSLGNQQFNHYPVKLPTKHICDFMDNFYADYGDTVADMINMPERGECPLVPRTIYAVNKVFPTDSIPLFFPPGLWKVYIINSLNDTPVVRAFIMRSVLLLLTTVVIPLLGIHIDFERVEQVFGTDSFIDTLRVRKYNRTTIVLNGTFTSKVILNNSYSVSTDLFHSPLGNQQFNHYPMKLPSQKMCDFINTLHDEYDQFLTNIYNLPGKDSCPVYPQDVHTIDKIFPTEAIPRYLPKGLWKTFITISLRDVEVAKFVWILKVTSDFL
;
A
#
# COMPACT_ATOMS: atom_id res chain seq x y z
N MET A 1 -0.27 -15.56 20.22
CA MET A 1 -0.03 -15.67 18.76
C MET A 1 -1.04 -16.60 18.08
N LEU A 2 -1.23 -17.84 18.56
CA LEU A 2 -2.24 -18.77 18.02
C LEU A 2 -3.69 -18.26 18.16
N MET A 3 -4.02 -17.59 19.28
CA MET A 3 -5.35 -16.98 19.48
C MET A 3 -5.61 -15.77 18.58
N VAL A 4 -4.56 -15.05 18.19
CA VAL A 4 -4.64 -13.94 17.24
C VAL A 4 -4.86 -14.49 15.83
N TRP A 5 -4.22 -15.60 15.48
CA TRP A 5 -4.49 -16.36 14.26
C TRP A 5 -5.90 -16.97 14.21
N LEU A 6 -6.42 -17.44 15.34
CA LEU A 6 -7.81 -17.92 15.42
C LEU A 6 -8.81 -16.76 15.28
N PHE A 7 -8.56 -15.61 15.91
CA PHE A 7 -9.41 -14.43 15.79
C PHE A 7 -9.34 -13.79 14.40
N THR A 8 -8.18 -13.80 13.73
CA THR A 8 -8.08 -13.37 12.33
C THR A 8 -8.71 -14.39 11.39
N ALA A 9 -8.60 -15.70 11.65
CA ALA A 9 -9.31 -16.72 10.88
C ALA A 9 -10.85 -16.65 11.07
N LEU A 10 -11.33 -16.33 12.28
CA LEU A 10 -12.75 -16.08 12.56
C LEU A 10 -13.25 -14.73 11.98
N ALA A 11 -12.40 -13.69 11.93
CA ALA A 11 -12.71 -12.43 11.24
C ALA A 11 -12.61 -12.54 9.70
N VAL A 12 -11.90 -13.54 9.18
CA VAL A 12 -11.85 -13.95 7.76
C VAL A 12 -13.08 -14.79 7.37
N GLY A 13 -14.03 -15.01 8.29
CA GLY A 13 -15.39 -15.44 7.99
C GLY A 13 -16.18 -14.37 7.22
N THR A 14 -15.85 -14.17 5.95
CA THR A 14 -16.67 -13.60 4.87
C THR A 14 -17.77 -12.62 5.27
N LEU A 15 -17.46 -11.33 5.35
CA LEU A 15 -18.43 -10.24 5.13
C LEU A 15 -18.38 -9.79 3.66
N HIS A 16 -18.68 -10.71 2.74
CA HIS A 16 -19.08 -10.38 1.37
C HIS A 16 -20.60 -10.20 1.34
N GLY A 17 -21.09 -9.06 1.81
CA GLY A 17 -22.50 -8.71 1.67
C GLY A 17 -22.76 -8.18 0.25
N LYS A 18 -23.20 -9.04 -0.67
CA LYS A 18 -23.76 -8.57 -1.95
C LYS A 18 -25.10 -7.90 -1.66
N HIS A 19 -25.27 -6.63 -2.03
CA HIS A 19 -26.54 -5.93 -1.94
C HIS A 19 -27.11 -5.72 -3.34
N VAL A 20 -28.25 -6.34 -3.61
CA VAL A 20 -28.91 -6.27 -4.92
C VAL A 20 -30.32 -5.77 -4.67
N ASP A 21 -30.71 -4.74 -5.41
CA ASP A 21 -32.04 -4.16 -5.33
C ASP A 21 -32.77 -4.34 -6.67
N PHE A 22 -34.06 -4.62 -6.62
CA PHE A 22 -34.90 -4.51 -7.80
C PHE A 22 -34.97 -3.03 -8.23
N GLU A 23 -34.88 -2.79 -9.53
CA GLU A 23 -35.06 -1.45 -10.11
C GLU A 23 -36.40 -1.34 -10.83
N ARG A 24 -36.74 -2.37 -11.63
CA ARG A 24 -38.00 -2.41 -12.38
C ARG A 24 -38.43 -3.83 -12.68
N VAL A 25 -39.73 -4.09 -12.71
CA VAL A 25 -40.32 -5.32 -13.25
C VAL A 25 -41.50 -4.89 -14.11
N GLU A 26 -41.48 -5.26 -15.39
CA GLU A 26 -42.53 -4.92 -16.35
C GLU A 26 -42.90 -6.15 -17.17
N GLN A 27 -44.20 -6.35 -17.37
CA GLN A 27 -44.72 -7.30 -18.35
C GLN A 27 -44.93 -6.57 -19.67
N LEU A 28 -44.31 -7.08 -20.73
CA LEU A 28 -44.35 -6.46 -22.07
C LEU A 28 -45.41 -7.09 -22.97
N SER A 29 -45.71 -8.39 -22.79
CA SER A 29 -46.78 -9.10 -23.49
C SER A 29 -47.23 -10.36 -22.75
N GLY A 30 -48.34 -10.97 -23.21
CA GLY A 30 -48.79 -12.28 -22.73
C GLY A 30 -49.84 -12.28 -21.62
N THR A 31 -50.66 -11.23 -21.54
CA THR A 31 -51.78 -11.11 -20.58
C THR A 31 -52.80 -12.24 -20.69
N ASP A 32 -52.88 -12.93 -21.84
CA ASP A 32 -53.81 -14.03 -22.06
C ASP A 32 -53.39 -15.32 -21.35
N PHE A 33 -52.10 -15.45 -20.99
CA PHE A 33 -51.53 -16.59 -20.28
C PHE A 33 -51.21 -16.25 -18.83
N ILE A 34 -50.54 -15.11 -18.60
CA ILE A 34 -50.12 -14.66 -17.27
C ILE A 34 -50.39 -13.16 -17.15
N VAL A 35 -51.02 -12.72 -16.07
CA VAL A 35 -51.21 -11.30 -15.75
C VAL A 35 -50.38 -10.95 -14.53
N SER A 36 -49.42 -10.03 -14.69
CA SER A 36 -48.57 -9.56 -13.60
C SER A 36 -48.94 -8.15 -13.16
N THR A 37 -49.14 -7.98 -11.86
CA THR A 37 -49.25 -6.67 -11.18
C THR A 37 -48.01 -6.37 -10.33
N LEU A 38 -46.93 -7.11 -10.53
CA LEU A 38 -45.70 -6.98 -9.77
C LEU A 38 -45.10 -5.59 -9.93
N ARG A 39 -44.78 -4.95 -8.81
CA ARG A 39 -44.16 -3.64 -8.77
C ARG A 39 -43.03 -3.59 -7.75
N VAL A 40 -42.03 -2.79 -8.07
CA VAL A 40 -40.90 -2.47 -7.20
C VAL A 40 -41.30 -1.30 -6.30
N ARG A 41 -41.13 -1.43 -4.99
CA ARG A 41 -41.40 -0.34 -4.03
C ARG A 41 -40.32 -0.23 -2.97
N LYS A 42 -40.10 0.99 -2.48
CA LYS A 42 -39.21 1.26 -1.35
C LYS A 42 -39.90 0.85 -0.05
N TYR A 43 -39.32 -0.07 0.71
CA TYR A 43 -39.87 -0.54 1.99
C TYR A 43 -39.36 0.31 3.16
N ASN A 44 -38.06 0.61 3.19
CA ASN A 44 -37.46 1.56 4.14
C ASN A 44 -36.35 2.40 3.45
N ARG A 45 -35.55 3.17 4.22
CA ARG A 45 -34.51 4.04 3.64
C ARG A 45 -33.49 3.30 2.75
N THR A 46 -33.24 2.02 3.03
CA THR A 46 -32.16 1.22 2.43
C THR A 46 -32.63 -0.06 1.74
N THR A 47 -33.90 -0.47 1.88
CA THR A 47 -34.43 -1.71 1.28
C THR A 47 -35.51 -1.45 0.25
N ILE A 48 -35.36 -2.13 -0.89
CA ILE A 48 -36.33 -2.16 -1.97
C ILE A 48 -36.90 -3.58 -2.07
N VAL A 49 -38.22 -3.67 -2.22
CA VAL A 49 -38.95 -4.94 -2.24
C VAL A 49 -39.85 -5.04 -3.46
N LEU A 50 -40.05 -6.26 -3.94
CA LEU A 50 -41.04 -6.64 -4.94
C LEU A 50 -42.38 -6.94 -4.24
N ASN A 51 -43.46 -6.38 -4.76
CA ASN A 51 -44.80 -6.61 -4.22
C ASN A 51 -45.82 -6.64 -5.36
N GLY A 52 -46.79 -7.55 -5.30
CA GLY A 52 -47.88 -7.66 -6.26
C GLY A 52 -48.35 -9.10 -6.47
N THR A 53 -49.10 -9.31 -7.53
CA THR A 53 -49.66 -10.62 -7.88
C THR A 53 -49.24 -11.05 -9.28
N LEU A 54 -49.02 -12.35 -9.45
CA LEU A 54 -48.84 -13.00 -10.74
C LEU A 54 -49.99 -14.00 -10.92
N GLN A 55 -50.92 -13.72 -11.83
CA GLN A 55 -52.08 -14.56 -12.09
C GLN A 55 -51.84 -15.42 -13.33
N ILE A 56 -51.87 -16.73 -13.16
CA ILE A 56 -51.83 -17.70 -14.25
C ILE A 56 -53.27 -17.90 -14.73
N MET A 57 -53.55 -17.55 -15.98
CA MET A 57 -54.89 -17.55 -16.57
C MET A 57 -55.22 -18.87 -17.28
N GLN A 58 -54.19 -19.52 -17.84
CA GLN A 58 -54.29 -20.78 -18.57
C GLN A 58 -53.31 -21.80 -17.99
N PRO A 59 -53.61 -23.11 -18.07
CA PRO A 59 -52.71 -24.14 -17.58
C PRO A 59 -51.38 -24.08 -18.34
N LEU A 60 -50.27 -24.00 -17.60
CA LEU A 60 -48.92 -24.00 -18.20
C LEU A 60 -48.37 -25.42 -18.20
N ASN A 61 -48.10 -25.96 -19.39
CA ASN A 61 -47.65 -27.33 -19.61
C ASN A 61 -46.22 -27.38 -20.16
N THR A 62 -45.74 -28.59 -20.46
CA THR A 62 -44.40 -28.83 -21.02
C THR A 62 -44.20 -28.32 -22.45
N SER A 63 -45.25 -27.93 -23.18
CA SER A 63 -45.09 -27.35 -24.53
C SER A 63 -44.64 -25.90 -24.51
N LEU A 64 -44.66 -25.23 -23.35
CA LEU A 64 -44.15 -23.88 -23.18
C LEU A 64 -42.67 -23.90 -22.82
N ILE A 65 -41.86 -23.14 -23.55
CA ILE A 65 -40.40 -23.01 -23.35
C ILE A 65 -40.09 -21.64 -22.76
N ILE A 66 -39.25 -21.60 -21.73
CA ILE A 66 -38.73 -20.38 -21.12
C ILE A 66 -37.30 -20.15 -21.61
N SER A 67 -37.03 -18.96 -22.16
CA SER A 67 -35.69 -18.49 -22.48
C SER A 67 -35.37 -17.20 -21.72
N ASN A 68 -34.14 -17.08 -21.23
CA ASN A 68 -33.70 -15.92 -20.46
C ASN A 68 -32.44 -15.31 -21.06
N ASP A 69 -32.53 -14.04 -21.45
CA ASP A 69 -31.38 -13.25 -21.93
C ASP A 69 -30.99 -12.21 -20.88
N LEU A 70 -29.68 -12.06 -20.66
CA LEU A 70 -29.11 -11.15 -19.68
C LEU A 70 -28.34 -10.02 -20.36
N PHE A 71 -28.51 -8.82 -19.85
CA PHE A 71 -27.80 -7.63 -20.30
C PHE A 71 -27.22 -6.87 -19.11
N HIS A 72 -26.05 -6.27 -19.31
CA HIS A 72 -25.32 -5.55 -18.27
C HIS A 72 -24.96 -4.14 -18.74
N SER A 73 -25.16 -3.17 -17.85
CA SER A 73 -24.72 -1.79 -17.98
C SER A 73 -23.76 -1.47 -16.83
N SER A 74 -22.47 -1.34 -17.16
CA SER A 74 -21.41 -1.04 -16.19
C SER A 74 -21.51 0.36 -15.57
N LEU A 75 -22.03 1.32 -16.34
CA LEU A 75 -22.16 2.73 -15.94
C LEU A 75 -23.53 3.06 -15.34
N GLY A 76 -24.48 2.13 -15.37
CA GLY A 76 -25.86 2.35 -14.89
C GLY A 76 -26.64 3.40 -15.70
N ASN A 77 -26.18 3.72 -16.92
CA ASN A 77 -26.74 4.76 -17.78
C ASN A 77 -27.77 4.21 -18.80
N GLN A 78 -28.41 3.07 -18.47
CA GLN A 78 -29.39 2.35 -19.31
C GLN A 78 -28.88 1.93 -20.71
N GLN A 79 -27.56 1.98 -20.94
CA GLN A 79 -26.93 1.37 -22.12
C GLN A 79 -26.52 -0.05 -21.77
N PHE A 80 -27.22 -1.01 -22.39
CA PHE A 80 -27.12 -2.43 -22.06
C PHE A 80 -26.34 -3.18 -23.13
N ASN A 81 -25.30 -3.90 -22.71
CA ASN A 81 -24.60 -4.86 -23.55
C ASN A 81 -25.10 -6.27 -23.23
N HIS A 82 -25.27 -7.11 -24.25
CA HIS A 82 -25.64 -8.51 -24.05
C HIS A 82 -24.55 -9.20 -23.23
N TYR A 83 -24.94 -9.83 -22.12
CA TYR A 83 -24.03 -10.52 -21.23
C TYR A 83 -23.97 -11.99 -21.64
N PRO A 84 -22.79 -12.58 -21.89
CA PRO A 84 -22.65 -13.90 -22.51
C PRO A 84 -23.04 -15.09 -21.60
N MET A 85 -23.74 -14.85 -20.49
CA MET A 85 -24.27 -15.89 -19.63
C MET A 85 -25.58 -16.42 -20.23
N LYS A 86 -25.53 -17.60 -20.84
CA LYS A 86 -26.73 -18.32 -21.26
C LYS A 86 -27.30 -19.07 -20.05
N LEU A 87 -28.49 -18.66 -19.61
CA LEU A 87 -29.30 -19.48 -18.71
C LEU A 87 -29.93 -20.62 -19.54
N PRO A 88 -30.01 -21.85 -19.00
CA PRO A 88 -30.57 -22.97 -19.74
C PRO A 88 -32.00 -22.67 -20.17
N THR A 89 -32.30 -22.90 -21.45
CA THR A 89 -33.68 -22.92 -21.95
C THR A 89 -34.33 -24.20 -21.46
N ALA A 90 -35.41 -24.08 -20.69
CA ALA A 90 -36.13 -25.21 -20.12
C ALA A 90 -37.63 -25.07 -20.44
N ASN A 91 -38.36 -26.18 -20.48
CA ASN A 91 -39.82 -26.08 -20.51
C ASN A 91 -40.34 -25.55 -19.15
N VAL A 92 -41.56 -25.01 -19.13
CA VAL A 92 -42.11 -24.36 -17.93
C VAL A 92 -42.10 -25.31 -16.72
N CYS A 93 -42.39 -26.59 -16.90
CA CYS A 93 -42.40 -27.53 -15.79
C CYS A 93 -41.00 -27.82 -15.24
N GLU A 94 -40.01 -28.06 -16.10
CA GLU A 94 -38.61 -28.21 -15.69
C GLU A 94 -38.07 -26.94 -15.01
N PHE A 95 -38.48 -25.76 -15.48
CA PHE A 95 -38.10 -24.49 -14.87
C PHE A 95 -38.64 -24.38 -13.44
N PHE A 96 -39.93 -24.65 -13.21
CA PHE A 96 -40.51 -24.58 -11.87
C PHE A 96 -39.98 -25.66 -10.93
N GLU A 97 -39.72 -26.87 -11.43
CA GLU A 97 -39.10 -27.95 -10.66
C GLU A 97 -37.69 -27.53 -10.19
N SER A 98 -36.86 -27.04 -11.12
CA SER A 98 -35.50 -26.55 -10.83
C SER A 98 -35.54 -25.34 -9.88
N PHE A 99 -36.47 -24.42 -10.11
CA PHE A 99 -36.64 -23.23 -9.29
C PHE A 99 -37.06 -23.57 -7.85
N SER A 100 -38.00 -24.48 -7.67
CA SER A 100 -38.44 -24.94 -6.35
C SER A 100 -37.32 -25.69 -5.62
N LYS A 101 -36.55 -26.52 -6.33
CA LYS A 101 -35.42 -27.28 -5.79
C LYS A 101 -34.27 -26.39 -5.32
N ASP A 102 -33.84 -25.45 -6.15
CA ASP A 102 -32.62 -24.67 -5.92
C ASP A 102 -32.90 -23.37 -5.15
N TYR A 103 -34.12 -22.84 -5.23
CA TYR A 103 -34.47 -21.53 -4.67
C TYR A 103 -35.69 -21.52 -3.74
N GLY A 104 -36.28 -22.68 -3.40
CA GLY A 104 -37.45 -22.77 -2.53
C GLY A 104 -37.28 -22.09 -1.16
N GLU A 105 -36.06 -22.09 -0.59
CA GLU A 105 -35.75 -21.40 0.68
C GLU A 105 -35.95 -19.87 0.59
N TYR A 106 -35.80 -19.29 -0.62
CA TYR A 106 -35.94 -17.85 -0.86
C TYR A 106 -37.39 -17.43 -1.19
N LEU A 107 -38.36 -18.34 -1.17
CA LEU A 107 -39.77 -18.06 -1.48
C LEU A 107 -40.64 -17.87 -0.23
N ALA A 108 -40.02 -17.63 0.93
CA ALA A 108 -40.73 -17.51 2.20
C ALA A 108 -41.83 -16.43 2.21
N ASN A 109 -41.70 -15.36 1.42
CA ASN A 109 -42.73 -14.32 1.30
C ASN A 109 -43.51 -14.37 -0.02
N VAL A 110 -43.48 -15.52 -0.72
CA VAL A 110 -44.30 -15.77 -1.90
C VAL A 110 -45.38 -16.81 -1.55
N ILE A 111 -46.64 -16.43 -1.70
CA ILE A 111 -47.80 -17.25 -1.30
C ILE A 111 -48.41 -17.89 -2.55
N ASN A 112 -48.86 -19.14 -2.43
CA ASN A 112 -49.54 -19.91 -3.48
C ASN A 112 -48.66 -20.26 -4.69
N VAL A 113 -47.36 -20.48 -4.44
CA VAL A 113 -46.41 -21.00 -5.44
C VAL A 113 -46.77 -22.46 -5.80
N PRO A 114 -46.60 -22.89 -7.06
CA PRO A 114 -46.74 -24.31 -7.43
C PRO A 114 -45.85 -25.23 -6.60
N ASP A 115 -46.40 -26.40 -6.23
CA ASP A 115 -45.61 -27.43 -5.55
C ASP A 115 -44.56 -28.02 -6.49
N ARG A 116 -43.50 -28.61 -5.93
CA ARG A 116 -42.32 -29.07 -6.69
C ARG A 116 -42.66 -30.03 -7.85
N ASP A 117 -43.66 -30.88 -7.67
CA ASP A 117 -44.06 -31.90 -8.64
C ASP A 117 -45.34 -31.52 -9.41
N GLU A 118 -45.75 -30.25 -9.34
CA GLU A 118 -47.00 -29.78 -9.93
C GLU A 118 -46.81 -29.34 -11.40
N CYS A 119 -47.15 -30.25 -12.32
CA CYS A 119 -47.23 -29.98 -13.76
C CYS A 119 -48.38 -30.79 -14.39
N PRO A 120 -49.25 -30.19 -15.24
CA PRO A 120 -49.26 -28.79 -15.67
C PRO A 120 -49.67 -27.85 -14.53
N ILE A 121 -49.13 -26.63 -14.54
CA ILE A 121 -49.42 -25.61 -13.53
C ILE A 121 -50.83 -25.10 -13.77
N VAL A 122 -51.76 -25.39 -12.85
CA VAL A 122 -53.15 -24.96 -12.98
C VAL A 122 -53.31 -23.45 -12.73
N PRO A 123 -54.31 -22.80 -13.35
CA PRO A 123 -54.61 -21.39 -13.13
C PRO A 123 -54.71 -21.03 -11.64
N ARG A 124 -53.95 -20.02 -11.21
CA ARG A 124 -53.89 -19.55 -9.81
C ARG A 124 -53.32 -18.15 -9.72
N SER A 125 -53.48 -17.52 -8.56
CA SER A 125 -52.82 -16.24 -8.25
C SER A 125 -51.68 -16.45 -7.26
N ILE A 126 -50.47 -16.10 -7.65
CA ILE A 126 -49.26 -16.12 -6.81
C ILE A 126 -49.06 -14.71 -6.23
N TYR A 127 -48.85 -14.60 -4.92
CA TYR A 127 -48.72 -13.31 -4.24
C TYR A 127 -47.30 -13.10 -3.74
N PHE A 128 -46.67 -11.99 -4.11
CA PHE A 128 -45.34 -11.61 -3.65
C PHE A 128 -45.49 -10.53 -2.58
N VAL A 129 -45.09 -10.81 -1.33
CA VAL A 129 -45.28 -9.90 -0.19
C VAL A 129 -43.94 -9.40 0.32
N ASN A 130 -43.55 -8.19 -0.08
CA ASN A 130 -42.30 -7.56 0.34
C ASN A 130 -41.05 -8.41 0.07
N GLU A 131 -41.03 -9.07 -1.09
CA GLU A 131 -39.95 -9.98 -1.44
C GLU A 131 -38.66 -9.20 -1.74
N ILE A 132 -37.56 -9.59 -1.10
CA ILE A 132 -36.25 -8.93 -1.26
C ILE A 132 -35.45 -9.73 -2.28
N PHE A 133 -34.62 -9.07 -3.10
CA PHE A 133 -33.78 -9.81 -4.04
C PHE A 133 -32.79 -10.72 -3.29
N PRO A 134 -32.79 -12.04 -3.53
CA PRO A 134 -31.89 -12.95 -2.83
C PRO A 134 -30.47 -12.85 -3.41
N ALA A 135 -29.61 -12.03 -2.80
CA ALA A 135 -28.28 -11.72 -3.32
C ALA A 135 -27.33 -12.94 -3.42
N LYS A 136 -27.65 -14.04 -2.73
CA LYS A 136 -26.93 -15.32 -2.82
C LYS A 136 -27.10 -16.03 -4.17
N VAL A 137 -28.18 -15.74 -4.90
CA VAL A 137 -28.48 -16.32 -6.22
C VAL A 137 -27.55 -15.79 -7.31
N ILE A 138 -26.92 -14.63 -7.09
CA ILE A 138 -25.98 -14.06 -8.06
C ILE A 138 -24.64 -14.79 -7.99
N PRO A 139 -24.09 -15.27 -9.13
CA PRO A 139 -22.74 -15.84 -9.19
C PRO A 139 -21.68 -14.93 -8.55
N ARG A 140 -20.65 -15.52 -7.90
CA ARG A 140 -19.56 -14.78 -7.23
C ARG A 140 -18.80 -13.82 -8.16
N PHE A 141 -18.85 -14.04 -9.46
CA PHE A 141 -18.04 -13.36 -10.47
C PHE A 141 -18.81 -12.43 -11.41
N THR A 142 -20.09 -12.16 -11.12
CA THR A 142 -20.88 -11.15 -11.85
C THR A 142 -20.15 -9.79 -11.76
N ALA A 143 -20.37 -8.80 -12.65
CA ALA A 143 -19.86 -7.43 -12.51
C ALA A 143 -20.88 -6.42 -11.90
N PRO A 144 -20.48 -5.47 -11.01
CA PRO A 144 -21.42 -4.50 -10.42
C PRO A 144 -22.01 -3.59 -11.50
N GLY A 145 -23.19 -3.02 -11.23
CA GLY A 145 -23.89 -2.16 -12.18
C GLY A 145 -25.38 -2.49 -12.32
N LEU A 146 -25.98 -1.99 -13.40
CA LEU A 146 -27.39 -2.20 -13.71
C LEU A 146 -27.53 -3.42 -14.62
N TRP A 147 -28.39 -4.35 -14.22
CA TRP A 147 -28.66 -5.60 -14.91
C TRP A 147 -30.09 -5.60 -15.43
N LYS A 148 -30.27 -6.12 -16.65
CA LYS A 148 -31.56 -6.32 -17.29
C LYS A 148 -31.68 -7.77 -17.74
N MET A 149 -32.73 -8.43 -17.32
CA MET A 149 -33.10 -9.79 -17.69
C MET A 149 -34.38 -9.74 -18.53
N LEU A 150 -34.37 -10.43 -19.67
CA LEU A 150 -35.54 -10.64 -20.51
C LEU A 150 -35.96 -12.11 -20.39
N LEU A 151 -37.12 -12.35 -19.80
CA LEU A 151 -37.72 -13.68 -19.70
C LEU A 151 -38.81 -13.80 -20.76
N VAL A 152 -38.63 -14.72 -21.70
CA VAL A 152 -39.55 -14.98 -22.80
C VAL A 152 -40.13 -16.38 -22.63
N ILE A 153 -41.45 -16.50 -22.70
CA ILE A 153 -42.16 -17.77 -22.76
C ILE A 153 -42.65 -17.95 -24.19
N SER A 154 -42.34 -19.08 -24.82
CA SER A 154 -42.75 -19.41 -26.18
C SER A 154 -43.53 -20.72 -26.25
N LEU A 155 -44.49 -20.80 -27.16
CA LEU A 155 -45.21 -22.00 -27.57
C LEU A 155 -44.90 -22.23 -29.05
N ASP A 156 -44.33 -23.39 -29.42
CA ASP A 156 -43.96 -23.70 -30.81
C ASP A 156 -43.13 -22.59 -31.49
N ASN A 157 -42.15 -22.02 -30.76
CA ASN A 157 -41.32 -20.87 -31.16
C ASN A 157 -42.06 -19.53 -31.35
N VAL A 158 -43.35 -19.44 -31.03
CA VAL A 158 -44.10 -18.17 -30.99
C VAL A 158 -44.06 -17.62 -29.56
N ARG A 159 -43.65 -16.36 -29.39
CA ARG A 159 -43.57 -15.71 -28.07
C ARG A 159 -44.98 -15.46 -27.53
N VAL A 160 -45.33 -16.11 -26.43
CA VAL A 160 -46.64 -16.00 -25.78
C VAL A 160 -46.64 -15.13 -24.53
N ALA A 161 -45.50 -14.96 -23.85
CA ALA A 161 -45.34 -13.99 -22.78
C ALA A 161 -43.92 -13.44 -22.70
N HIS A 162 -43.78 -12.19 -22.23
CA HIS A 162 -42.50 -11.50 -22.16
C HIS A 162 -42.43 -10.60 -20.94
N PHE A 163 -41.40 -10.79 -20.13
CA PHE A 163 -41.12 -10.03 -18.91
C PHE A 163 -39.74 -9.39 -18.97
N GLU A 164 -39.67 -8.15 -18.51
CA GLU A 164 -38.43 -7.40 -18.33
C GLU A 164 -38.21 -7.16 -16.83
N ILE A 165 -37.07 -7.63 -16.32
CA ILE A 165 -36.68 -7.47 -14.92
C ILE A 165 -35.35 -6.73 -14.89
N MET A 166 -35.31 -5.58 -14.21
CA MET A 166 -34.09 -4.83 -13.96
C MET A 166 -33.72 -4.87 -12.49
N ALA A 167 -32.44 -5.12 -12.21
CA ALA A 167 -31.89 -5.13 -10.86
C ALA A 167 -30.57 -4.38 -10.84
N LYS A 168 -30.34 -3.62 -9.77
CA LYS A 168 -29.10 -2.90 -9.54
C LYS A 168 -28.28 -3.66 -8.51
N TRP A 169 -27.05 -3.98 -8.88
CA TRP A 169 -26.10 -4.55 -7.94
C TRP A 169 -25.04 -3.52 -7.55
N LEU A 170 -24.98 -3.26 -6.25
CA LEU A 170 -23.96 -2.44 -5.61
C LEU A 170 -22.97 -3.37 -4.88
N SER A 171 -21.71 -3.31 -5.29
CA SER A 171 -20.62 -3.87 -4.49
C SER A 171 -20.34 -2.90 -3.35
N PHE A 172 -20.66 -3.25 -2.10
CA PHE A 172 -20.06 -2.60 -0.93
C PHE A 172 -18.62 -3.10 -0.77
N THR A 173 -17.78 -2.77 -1.74
CA THR A 173 -16.34 -2.71 -1.56
C THR A 173 -16.03 -1.29 -1.16
N LEU A 174 -15.25 -1.10 -0.09
CA LEU A 174 -14.57 0.17 0.17
C LEU A 174 -13.49 0.34 -0.91
N SER A 175 -13.94 0.53 -2.15
CA SER A 175 -13.10 0.63 -3.33
C SER A 175 -12.68 2.08 -3.47
N ILE A 176 -11.49 2.39 -2.95
CA ILE A 176 -10.62 3.31 -3.68
C ILE A 176 -10.38 2.61 -5.02
N ILE A 177 -11.05 3.09 -6.07
CA ILE A 177 -10.86 2.61 -7.42
C ILE A 177 -9.43 2.95 -7.83
N ALA A 178 -8.52 2.00 -7.69
CA ALA A 178 -7.31 1.96 -8.50
C ALA A 178 -7.71 1.38 -9.86
N LEU A 179 -8.16 2.26 -10.76
CA LEU A 179 -8.26 2.00 -12.19
C LEU A 179 -6.84 1.78 -12.72
N HIS A 180 -6.36 0.53 -12.68
CA HIS A 180 -5.19 0.11 -13.44
C HIS A 180 -5.64 -0.96 -14.42
N GLY A 181 -5.84 -0.56 -15.68
CA GLY A 181 -5.90 -1.50 -16.79
C GLY A 181 -4.51 -2.08 -16.99
N PHE A 182 -4.39 -3.42 -16.95
CA PHE A 182 -3.17 -4.09 -17.41
C PHE A 182 -3.09 -3.91 -18.93
N GLN A 183 -2.04 -3.25 -19.40
CA GLN A 183 -1.70 -3.15 -20.80
C GLN A 183 -0.58 -4.15 -21.10
N VAL A 184 -0.79 -5.00 -22.11
CA VAL A 184 0.19 -5.96 -22.59
C VAL A 184 0.55 -5.54 -24.01
N ASP A 185 1.83 -5.36 -24.26
CA ASP A 185 2.33 -4.90 -25.55
C ASP A 185 3.19 -5.99 -26.20
N PHE A 186 3.12 -6.08 -27.53
CA PHE A 186 4.05 -6.90 -28.29
C PHE A 186 5.44 -6.26 -28.25
N GLU A 187 6.48 -7.05 -27.97
CA GLU A 187 7.87 -6.59 -28.03
C GLU A 187 8.57 -7.10 -29.29
N ARG A 188 8.44 -8.40 -29.59
CA ARG A 188 9.09 -9.06 -30.72
C ARG A 188 8.23 -10.21 -31.25
N PHE A 189 8.25 -10.44 -32.56
CA PHE A 189 7.62 -11.59 -33.21
C PHE A 189 8.61 -12.19 -34.21
N GLU A 190 8.85 -13.50 -34.11
CA GLU A 190 9.77 -14.22 -35.00
C GLU A 190 9.23 -15.59 -35.38
N GLN A 191 9.36 -15.92 -36.66
CA GLN A 191 9.14 -17.26 -37.16
C GLN A 191 10.48 -17.99 -37.22
N LEU A 192 10.60 -19.09 -36.47
CA LEU A 192 11.85 -19.86 -36.38
C LEU A 192 11.93 -20.99 -37.42
N SER A 193 10.78 -21.53 -37.85
CA SER A 193 10.68 -22.66 -38.76
C SER A 193 9.34 -22.70 -39.51
N GLY A 194 9.13 -23.69 -40.39
CA GLY A 194 7.85 -23.89 -41.09
C GLY A 194 7.61 -23.01 -42.33
N PHE A 195 8.66 -22.38 -42.86
CA PHE A 195 8.60 -21.45 -44.01
C PHE A 195 7.99 -22.05 -45.29
N GLU A 196 7.96 -23.37 -45.42
CA GLU A 196 7.39 -24.09 -46.57
C GLU A 196 5.87 -24.28 -46.52
N TYR A 197 5.25 -24.03 -45.35
CA TYR A 197 3.81 -24.14 -45.13
C TYR A 197 3.17 -22.77 -44.90
N TYR A 198 3.84 -21.90 -44.13
CA TYR A 198 3.44 -20.52 -43.94
C TYR A 198 4.65 -19.59 -43.92
N ASN A 199 4.51 -18.40 -44.47
CA ASN A 199 5.53 -17.36 -44.46
C ASN A 199 4.96 -16.10 -43.81
N SER A 200 5.55 -15.67 -42.69
CA SER A 200 5.13 -14.50 -41.95
C SER A 200 6.10 -13.32 -42.14
N SER A 201 5.55 -12.17 -42.51
CA SER A 201 6.24 -10.88 -42.55
C SER A 201 5.79 -9.95 -41.42
N LEU A 202 5.17 -10.51 -40.39
CA LEU A 202 4.62 -9.77 -39.26
C LEU A 202 5.74 -9.07 -38.48
N ARG A 203 5.53 -7.79 -38.18
CA ARG A 203 6.46 -6.96 -37.42
C ARG A 203 5.71 -6.25 -36.31
N VAL A 204 6.38 -6.13 -35.18
CA VAL A 204 5.93 -5.30 -34.07
C VAL A 204 6.31 -3.86 -34.38
N ARG A 205 5.35 -2.94 -34.27
CA ARG A 205 5.58 -1.50 -34.42
C ARG A 205 4.93 -0.72 -33.29
N LYS A 206 5.52 0.42 -32.96
CA LYS A 206 4.95 1.34 -31.99
C LYS A 206 3.79 2.12 -32.63
N TYR A 207 2.57 1.96 -32.14
CA TYR A 207 1.39 2.65 -32.67
C TYR A 207 1.21 4.03 -32.02
N ASN A 208 1.44 4.12 -30.71
CA ASN A 208 1.49 5.40 -29.99
C ASN A 208 2.60 5.39 -28.90
N ARG A 209 2.66 6.39 -28.01
CA ARG A 209 3.72 6.46 -26.98
C ARG A 209 3.75 5.26 -26.03
N THR A 210 2.62 4.61 -25.80
CA THR A 210 2.46 3.53 -24.83
C THR A 210 2.10 2.19 -25.44
N THR A 211 1.55 2.11 -26.66
CA THR A 211 1.05 0.86 -27.27
C THR A 211 1.91 0.38 -28.43
N ALA A 212 2.14 -0.95 -28.48
CA ALA A 212 2.73 -1.63 -29.62
C ALA A 212 1.68 -2.49 -30.34
N THR A 213 1.74 -2.50 -31.67
CA THR A 213 0.83 -3.28 -32.51
C THR A 213 1.60 -4.21 -33.44
N LEU A 214 0.98 -5.34 -33.75
CA LEU A 214 1.44 -6.27 -34.77
C LEU A 214 0.89 -5.86 -36.14
N ASN A 215 1.76 -5.78 -37.14
CA ASN A 215 1.38 -5.41 -38.50
C ASN A 215 2.18 -6.20 -39.54
N GLY A 216 1.54 -6.63 -40.62
CA GLY A 216 2.20 -7.32 -41.74
C GLY A 216 1.31 -8.37 -42.38
N THR A 217 1.92 -9.34 -43.07
CA THR A 217 1.19 -10.41 -43.74
C THR A 217 1.61 -11.80 -43.26
N LEU A 218 0.66 -12.73 -43.24
CA LEU A 218 0.88 -14.14 -43.04
C LEU A 218 0.37 -14.88 -44.29
N GLN A 219 1.28 -15.50 -45.04
CA GLN A 219 0.96 -16.25 -46.24
C GLN A 219 0.89 -17.73 -45.93
N ILE A 220 -0.25 -18.36 -46.15
CA ILE A 220 -0.39 -19.82 -46.14
C ILE A 220 -0.05 -20.31 -47.56
N LEU A 221 1.06 -21.04 -47.70
CA LEU A 221 1.60 -21.48 -48.99
C LEU A 221 1.00 -22.81 -49.45
N LYS A 222 0.60 -23.68 -48.50
CA LYS A 222 -0.02 -24.97 -48.75
C LYS A 222 -1.30 -25.13 -47.93
N PRO A 223 -2.33 -25.82 -48.43
CA PRO A 223 -3.56 -26.01 -47.68
C PRO A 223 -3.30 -26.80 -46.40
N LEU A 224 -3.85 -26.32 -45.28
CA LEU A 224 -3.67 -26.93 -43.96
C LEU A 224 -4.93 -27.70 -43.59
N ASN A 225 -4.81 -29.01 -43.40
CA ASN A 225 -5.91 -29.91 -43.02
C ASN A 225 -5.85 -30.24 -41.52
N ARG A 226 -6.74 -31.12 -41.04
CA ARG A 226 -6.79 -31.53 -39.63
C ARG A 226 -5.55 -32.31 -39.13
N SER A 227 -4.61 -32.70 -40.01
CA SER A 227 -3.37 -33.37 -39.55
C SER A 227 -2.34 -32.41 -38.97
N PHE A 228 -2.49 -31.10 -39.17
CA PHE A 228 -1.67 -30.09 -38.53
C PHE A 228 -2.22 -29.78 -37.14
N THR A 229 -1.42 -29.94 -36.10
CA THR A 229 -1.76 -29.61 -34.71
C THR A 229 -1.06 -28.33 -34.29
N MET A 230 -1.76 -27.49 -33.53
CA MET A 230 -1.25 -26.25 -32.98
C MET A 230 -1.17 -26.37 -31.46
N ALA A 231 0.01 -26.08 -30.92
CA ALA A 231 0.28 -26.03 -29.48
C ALA A 231 0.87 -24.65 -29.13
N THR A 232 0.64 -24.19 -27.92
CA THR A 232 1.22 -22.92 -27.44
C THR A 232 1.81 -23.12 -26.06
N GLU A 233 3.07 -22.71 -25.91
CA GLU A 233 3.80 -22.74 -24.65
C GLU A 233 4.01 -21.30 -24.17
N LEU A 234 3.78 -21.06 -22.88
CA LEU A 234 3.95 -19.74 -22.27
C LEU A 234 5.15 -19.76 -21.32
N PHE A 235 6.02 -18.77 -21.44
CA PHE A 235 7.13 -18.59 -20.51
C PHE A 235 7.08 -17.19 -19.89
N HIS A 236 7.44 -17.09 -18.61
CA HIS A 236 7.32 -15.86 -17.82
C HIS A 236 8.66 -15.49 -17.17
N SER A 237 9.07 -14.22 -17.31
CA SER A 237 10.23 -13.64 -16.62
C SER A 237 9.76 -12.55 -15.66
N PRO A 238 9.73 -12.80 -14.34
CA PRO A 238 9.24 -11.82 -13.36
C PRO A 238 10.11 -10.56 -13.26
N LEU A 239 11.37 -10.63 -13.70
CA LEU A 239 12.36 -9.55 -13.60
C LEU A 239 12.67 -8.89 -14.95
N GLY A 240 12.06 -9.35 -16.06
CA GLY A 240 12.34 -8.82 -17.41
C GLY A 240 13.78 -9.03 -17.89
N ASN A 241 14.55 -9.93 -17.25
CA ASN A 241 15.98 -10.14 -17.50
C ASN A 241 16.27 -11.24 -18.53
N GLN A 242 15.30 -11.53 -19.41
CA GLN A 242 15.35 -12.60 -20.44
C GLN A 242 15.60 -14.02 -19.89
N GLN A 243 15.46 -14.22 -18.58
CA GLN A 243 15.38 -15.55 -17.98
C GLN A 243 13.91 -15.95 -17.87
N TYR A 244 13.50 -16.88 -18.71
CA TYR A 244 12.12 -17.29 -18.83
C TYR A 244 11.89 -18.61 -18.11
N ASN A 245 10.98 -18.62 -17.14
CA ASN A 245 10.49 -19.85 -16.53
C ASN A 245 9.33 -20.40 -17.35
N HIS A 246 9.38 -21.68 -17.70
CA HIS A 246 8.25 -22.34 -18.36
C HIS A 246 7.04 -22.32 -17.43
N TYR A 247 5.97 -21.67 -17.88
CA TYR A 247 4.73 -21.62 -17.14
C TYR A 247 3.87 -22.80 -17.60
N PRO A 248 3.41 -23.69 -16.71
CA PRO A 248 2.67 -24.89 -17.07
C PRO A 248 1.21 -24.56 -17.45
N MET A 249 1.01 -23.58 -18.31
CA MET A 249 -0.25 -23.24 -18.94
C MET A 249 -0.26 -23.87 -20.33
N LYS A 250 -0.94 -25.01 -20.46
CA LYS A 250 -1.24 -25.61 -21.75
C LYS A 250 -2.50 -24.94 -22.28
N LEU A 251 -2.37 -24.07 -23.27
CA LEU A 251 -3.52 -23.78 -24.13
C LEU A 251 -3.92 -25.08 -24.84
N PRO A 252 -5.22 -25.32 -25.10
CA PRO A 252 -5.67 -26.58 -25.69
C PRO A 252 -4.92 -26.84 -26.99
N THR A 253 -4.24 -27.98 -27.07
CA THR A 253 -3.63 -28.45 -28.30
C THR A 253 -4.73 -28.98 -29.21
N ASP A 254 -4.97 -28.30 -30.32
CA ASP A 254 -6.03 -28.67 -31.26
C ASP A 254 -5.48 -28.74 -32.69
N SER A 255 -6.21 -29.40 -33.58
CA SER A 255 -5.95 -29.29 -35.02
C SER A 255 -6.08 -27.84 -35.48
N ILE A 256 -5.37 -27.45 -36.53
CA ILE A 256 -5.43 -26.08 -37.08
C ILE A 256 -6.87 -25.65 -37.43
N CYS A 257 -7.72 -26.59 -37.84
CA CYS A 257 -9.13 -26.33 -38.12
C CYS A 257 -9.92 -26.09 -36.83
N GLY A 258 -9.71 -26.92 -35.80
CA GLY A 258 -10.34 -26.72 -34.48
C GLY A 258 -9.87 -25.42 -33.80
N PHE A 259 -8.60 -25.07 -33.96
CA PHE A 259 -8.05 -23.80 -33.48
C PHE A 259 -8.74 -22.59 -34.12
N VAL A 260 -8.95 -22.58 -35.44
CA VAL A 260 -9.69 -21.50 -36.14
C VAL A 260 -11.12 -21.42 -35.60
N ASP A 261 -11.81 -22.54 -35.46
CA ASP A 261 -13.18 -22.58 -34.94
C ASP A 261 -13.28 -22.04 -33.51
N ASN A 262 -12.34 -22.42 -32.63
CA ASN A 262 -12.30 -21.94 -31.25
C ASN A 262 -11.99 -20.44 -31.17
N ILE A 263 -11.14 -19.89 -32.05
CA ILE A 263 -10.90 -18.44 -32.10
C ILE A 263 -12.19 -17.70 -32.43
N TYR A 264 -12.97 -18.17 -33.42
CA TYR A 264 -14.23 -17.50 -33.76
C TYR A 264 -15.30 -17.71 -32.69
N ALA A 265 -15.28 -18.83 -31.95
CA ALA A 265 -16.24 -19.10 -30.88
C ALA A 265 -15.96 -18.27 -29.61
N GLU A 266 -14.70 -18.13 -29.21
CA GLU A 266 -14.29 -17.52 -27.94
C GLU A 266 -13.76 -16.08 -28.10
N TYR A 267 -13.13 -15.76 -29.23
CA TYR A 267 -12.38 -14.52 -29.46
C TYR A 267 -12.74 -13.84 -30.80
N ALA A 268 -14.01 -13.86 -31.19
CA ALA A 268 -14.49 -13.28 -32.46
C ALA A 268 -14.04 -11.81 -32.64
N ASP A 269 -14.04 -11.02 -31.57
CA ASP A 269 -13.58 -9.63 -31.58
C ASP A 269 -12.08 -9.49 -31.85
N ALA A 270 -11.27 -10.48 -31.48
CA ALA A 270 -9.84 -10.50 -31.79
C ALA A 270 -9.57 -10.69 -33.30
N MET A 271 -10.52 -11.18 -34.08
CA MET A 271 -10.37 -11.37 -35.53
C MET A 271 -10.76 -10.14 -36.36
N ARG A 272 -11.31 -9.10 -35.74
CA ARG A 272 -11.81 -7.89 -36.44
C ARG A 272 -10.75 -7.16 -37.29
N ASP A 273 -9.51 -7.13 -36.81
CA ASP A 273 -8.39 -6.42 -37.47
C ASP A 273 -7.50 -7.36 -38.32
N VAL A 274 -8.00 -8.56 -38.62
CA VAL A 274 -7.33 -9.57 -39.44
C VAL A 274 -8.14 -9.78 -40.72
N ILE A 275 -7.61 -9.31 -41.84
CA ILE A 275 -8.27 -9.33 -43.15
C ILE A 275 -7.89 -10.64 -43.88
N ASN A 276 -8.88 -11.26 -44.52
CA ASN A 276 -8.73 -12.51 -45.27
C ASN A 276 -8.33 -13.71 -44.40
N ALA A 277 -8.69 -13.70 -43.11
CA ALA A 277 -8.54 -14.86 -42.23
C ALA A 277 -9.37 -16.06 -42.71
N ALA A 278 -9.00 -17.27 -42.26
CA ALA A 278 -9.84 -18.46 -42.43
C ALA A 278 -11.18 -18.26 -41.70
N GLN A 279 -12.30 -18.68 -42.27
CA GLN A 279 -13.61 -18.56 -41.61
C GLN A 279 -13.88 -19.77 -40.71
N SER A 280 -14.76 -19.62 -39.72
CA SER A 280 -15.23 -20.78 -38.93
C SER A 280 -15.91 -21.81 -39.85
N GLY A 281 -15.60 -23.08 -39.66
CA GLY A 281 -16.02 -24.22 -40.47
C GLY A 281 -15.14 -24.47 -41.71
N GLU A 282 -14.13 -23.62 -41.99
CA GLU A 282 -13.28 -23.77 -43.17
C GLU A 282 -12.16 -24.81 -42.95
N CYS A 283 -12.32 -26.00 -43.52
CA CYS A 283 -11.30 -27.05 -43.48
C CYS A 283 -11.32 -27.89 -44.77
N PRO A 284 -10.17 -28.13 -45.45
CA PRO A 284 -8.84 -27.60 -45.14
C PRO A 284 -8.75 -26.09 -45.36
N VAL A 285 -7.96 -25.41 -44.51
CA VAL A 285 -7.68 -23.98 -44.63
C VAL A 285 -6.91 -23.75 -45.92
N ARG A 286 -7.52 -23.01 -46.86
CA ARG A 286 -6.93 -22.80 -48.20
C ARG A 286 -5.73 -21.86 -48.16
N ALA A 287 -4.77 -22.09 -49.07
CA ALA A 287 -3.65 -21.19 -49.30
C ALA A 287 -4.15 -19.78 -49.61
N ARG A 288 -3.65 -18.78 -48.86
CA ARG A 288 -4.09 -17.38 -48.92
C ARG A 288 -3.08 -16.46 -48.24
N THR A 289 -3.18 -15.17 -48.52
CA THR A 289 -2.47 -14.12 -47.78
C THR A 289 -3.41 -13.47 -46.78
N ILE A 290 -3.11 -13.60 -45.50
CA ILE A 290 -3.81 -12.96 -44.38
C ILE A 290 -3.09 -11.64 -44.07
N TYR A 291 -3.84 -10.56 -43.89
CA TYR A 291 -3.29 -9.25 -43.54
C TYR A 291 -3.65 -8.92 -42.10
N VAL A 292 -2.65 -8.68 -41.25
CA VAL A 292 -2.84 -8.27 -39.86
C VAL A 292 -2.57 -6.77 -39.79
N VAL A 293 -3.57 -5.97 -39.43
CA VAL A 293 -3.46 -4.51 -39.44
C VAL A 293 -3.59 -3.96 -38.03
N ASN A 294 -2.52 -3.36 -37.50
CA ASN A 294 -2.54 -2.66 -36.20
C ASN A 294 -3.10 -3.47 -35.03
N LYS A 295 -2.82 -4.78 -34.99
CA LYS A 295 -3.40 -5.63 -33.96
C LYS A 295 -2.76 -5.36 -32.61
N ILE A 296 -3.55 -4.92 -31.65
CA ILE A 296 -3.16 -4.77 -30.23
C ILE A 296 -3.35 -6.14 -29.56
N PHE A 297 -2.48 -6.46 -28.59
CA PHE A 297 -2.63 -7.69 -27.81
C PHE A 297 -3.92 -7.61 -26.95
N PRO A 298 -4.86 -8.55 -27.09
CA PRO A 298 -6.05 -8.58 -26.26
C PRO A 298 -5.69 -9.01 -24.83
N ALA A 299 -5.74 -8.09 -23.87
CA ALA A 299 -5.43 -8.36 -22.47
C ALA A 299 -6.40 -9.38 -21.82
N GLU A 300 -7.54 -9.68 -22.49
CA GLU A 300 -8.50 -10.69 -22.06
C GLU A 300 -8.00 -12.14 -22.22
N VAL A 301 -6.99 -12.38 -23.06
CA VAL A 301 -6.45 -13.73 -23.33
C VAL A 301 -5.56 -14.24 -22.20
N LEU A 302 -5.14 -13.38 -21.26
CA LEU A 302 -4.34 -13.79 -20.11
C LEU A 302 -5.20 -14.30 -18.94
N PRO A 303 -4.83 -15.42 -18.28
CA PRO A 303 -5.54 -15.89 -17.09
C PRO A 303 -5.50 -14.86 -15.95
N ARG A 304 -6.62 -14.70 -15.23
CA ARG A 304 -6.78 -13.74 -14.11
C ARG A 304 -5.89 -14.01 -12.88
N VAL A 305 -5.02 -15.02 -12.91
CA VAL A 305 -4.19 -15.46 -11.76
C VAL A 305 -3.12 -14.41 -11.38
N ILE A 306 -2.62 -13.62 -12.33
CA ILE A 306 -1.62 -12.57 -12.07
C ILE A 306 -2.20 -11.38 -11.26
N ARG A 307 -3.53 -11.29 -11.09
CA ARG A 307 -4.18 -10.19 -10.35
C ARG A 307 -4.10 -10.30 -8.82
N TYR A 308 -3.79 -11.47 -8.26
CA TYR A 308 -4.09 -11.72 -6.84
C TYR A 308 -2.93 -11.45 -5.87
N GLU A 309 -1.68 -11.68 -6.26
CA GLU A 309 -0.52 -11.50 -5.37
C GLU A 309 -0.37 -10.03 -4.90
N MET A 310 -0.55 -9.07 -5.82
CA MET A 310 -0.45 -7.64 -5.51
C MET A 310 -1.69 -7.10 -4.77
N LEU A 311 -2.86 -7.73 -4.97
CA LEU A 311 -4.11 -7.32 -4.32
C LEU A 311 -4.13 -7.72 -2.83
N ILE A 312 -3.57 -8.87 -2.48
CA ILE A 312 -3.49 -9.36 -1.09
C ILE A 312 -2.56 -8.49 -0.23
N ILE A 313 -1.42 -8.06 -0.80
CA ILE A 313 -0.46 -7.18 -0.11
C ILE A 313 -1.08 -5.78 0.12
N TRP A 314 -1.87 -5.27 -0.83
CA TRP A 314 -2.54 -3.97 -0.68
C TRP A 314 -3.77 -4.02 0.23
N LEU A 315 -4.51 -5.13 0.24
CA LEU A 315 -5.67 -5.33 1.12
C LEU A 315 -5.25 -5.43 2.60
N THR A 316 -4.10 -6.07 2.87
CA THR A 316 -3.53 -6.14 4.23
C THR A 316 -3.03 -4.79 4.74
N LEU A 317 -2.53 -3.91 3.86
CA LEU A 317 -2.09 -2.57 4.22
C LEU A 317 -3.27 -1.60 4.48
N THR A 318 -4.37 -1.74 3.72
CA THR A 318 -5.52 -0.81 3.77
C THR A 318 -6.53 -1.14 4.87
N LEU A 319 -6.73 -2.42 5.21
CA LEU A 319 -7.60 -2.83 6.34
C LEU A 319 -7.02 -2.47 7.72
N ALA A 320 -5.73 -2.14 7.82
CA ALA A 320 -5.13 -1.62 9.05
C ALA A 320 -5.52 -0.15 9.34
N VAL A 321 -6.21 0.53 8.40
CA VAL A 321 -6.55 1.96 8.48
C VAL A 321 -8.07 2.20 8.52
N VAL A 322 -8.83 1.31 9.19
CA VAL A 322 -10.17 1.70 9.67
C VAL A 322 -9.98 2.29 11.06
N PRO A 323 -9.95 3.63 11.22
CA PRO A 323 -9.97 4.22 12.54
C PRO A 323 -11.33 3.90 13.19
N LEU A 324 -11.33 2.93 14.09
CA LEU A 324 -12.31 2.88 15.18
C LEU A 324 -12.12 4.17 15.99
N HIS A 325 -12.90 5.21 15.66
CA HIS A 325 -12.94 6.46 16.40
C HIS A 325 -13.59 6.19 17.76
N GLY A 326 -12.79 5.72 18.72
CA GLY A 326 -13.14 5.63 20.12
C GLY A 326 -12.31 6.64 20.91
N ILE A 327 -12.97 7.66 21.47
CA ILE A 327 -12.35 8.50 22.51
C ILE A 327 -12.35 7.65 23.79
N TYR A 328 -11.16 7.36 24.29
CA TYR A 328 -10.97 6.70 25.58
C TYR A 328 -10.60 7.75 26.62
N VAL A 329 -11.23 7.72 27.80
CA VAL A 329 -11.00 8.73 28.86
C VAL A 329 -10.65 8.01 30.15
N ASP A 330 -9.57 8.43 30.80
CA ASP A 330 -9.15 7.93 32.11
C ASP A 330 -9.35 9.00 33.19
N PHE A 331 -9.65 8.54 34.41
CA PHE A 331 -9.55 9.37 35.61
C PHE A 331 -8.09 9.66 35.95
N GLU A 332 -7.79 10.90 36.33
CA GLU A 332 -6.50 11.30 36.86
C GLU A 332 -6.57 11.57 38.36
N ARG A 333 -7.58 12.33 38.82
CA ARG A 333 -7.76 12.70 40.24
C ARG A 333 -9.23 12.89 40.58
N PHE A 334 -9.60 12.61 41.82
CA PHE A 334 -10.93 12.91 42.38
C PHE A 334 -10.76 13.39 43.82
N GLU A 335 -11.32 14.55 44.16
CA GLU A 335 -11.24 15.14 45.50
C GLU A 335 -12.54 15.82 45.91
N GLN A 336 -12.86 15.72 47.19
CA GLN A 336 -13.88 16.53 47.83
C GLN A 336 -13.21 17.73 48.49
N LEU A 337 -13.64 18.95 48.13
CA LEU A 337 -13.08 20.19 48.67
C LEU A 337 -13.90 20.76 49.83
N SER A 338 -15.21 20.55 49.84
CA SER A 338 -16.10 21.09 50.88
C SER A 338 -17.36 20.24 51.09
N GLY A 339 -18.13 20.57 52.13
CA GLY A 339 -19.42 19.94 52.42
C GLY A 339 -19.31 18.56 53.04
N PHE A 340 -18.29 18.37 53.89
CA PHE A 340 -18.01 17.11 54.59
C PHE A 340 -19.16 16.71 55.54
N GLU A 341 -19.97 17.69 55.98
CA GLU A 341 -21.16 17.48 56.80
C GLU A 341 -22.37 16.92 56.03
N TYR A 342 -22.37 17.02 54.69
CA TYR A 342 -23.43 16.49 53.81
C TYR A 342 -22.98 15.20 53.12
N TYR A 343 -21.73 15.17 52.64
CA TYR A 343 -21.12 14.01 52.02
C TYR A 343 -19.78 13.73 52.66
N ASN A 344 -19.47 12.46 52.92
CA ASN A 344 -18.12 12.03 53.28
C ASN A 344 -17.60 11.05 52.23
N SER A 345 -16.69 11.52 51.38
CA SER A 345 -16.14 10.74 50.28
C SER A 345 -14.74 10.21 50.59
N SER A 346 -14.59 8.88 50.52
CA SER A 346 -13.30 8.20 50.51
C SER A 346 -12.88 7.77 49.10
N LEU A 347 -13.53 8.28 48.06
CA LEU A 347 -13.30 7.89 46.67
C LEU A 347 -11.90 8.30 46.22
N ARG A 348 -11.19 7.36 45.60
CA ARG A 348 -9.83 7.58 45.06
C ARG A 348 -9.68 6.96 43.69
N VAL A 349 -8.89 7.62 42.87
CA VAL A 349 -8.48 7.11 41.56
C VAL A 349 -7.32 6.14 41.76
N ARG A 350 -7.43 4.92 41.22
CA ARG A 350 -6.38 3.90 41.29
C ARG A 350 -6.13 3.27 39.93
N LYS A 351 -4.92 2.74 39.75
CA LYS A 351 -4.58 1.95 38.58
C LYS A 351 -5.27 0.58 38.65
N TYR A 352 -6.13 0.28 37.68
CA TYR A 352 -6.84 -1.00 37.61
C TYR A 352 -6.01 -2.03 36.84
N ASN A 353 -5.44 -1.63 35.69
CA ASN A 353 -4.50 -2.43 34.91
C ASN A 353 -3.37 -1.56 34.33
N ARG A 354 -2.51 -2.07 33.43
CA ARG A 354 -1.38 -1.30 32.86
C ARG A 354 -1.79 0.01 32.19
N THR A 355 -3.00 0.08 31.65
CA THR A 355 -3.49 1.14 30.75
C THR A 355 -4.81 1.78 31.18
N THR A 356 -5.43 1.36 32.29
CA THR A 356 -6.74 1.88 32.72
C THR A 356 -6.73 2.33 34.18
N MET A 357 -7.37 3.46 34.43
CA MET A 357 -7.60 4.01 35.76
C MET A 357 -9.07 3.85 36.16
N ALA A 358 -9.32 3.54 37.42
CA ALA A 358 -10.66 3.33 37.94
C ALA A 358 -10.86 4.05 39.27
N LEU A 359 -12.08 4.53 39.50
CA LEU A 359 -12.52 5.12 40.76
C LEU A 359 -12.94 4.01 41.73
N ASN A 360 -12.46 4.08 42.97
CA ASN A 360 -12.78 3.10 44.01
C ASN A 360 -12.90 3.77 45.38
N GLY A 361 -13.89 3.36 46.18
CA GLY A 361 -14.09 3.82 47.55
C GLY A 361 -15.58 3.93 47.93
N THR A 362 -15.85 4.68 48.99
CA THR A 362 -17.22 4.88 49.50
C THR A 362 -17.58 6.35 49.51
N LEU A 363 -18.81 6.67 49.10
CA LEU A 363 -19.42 7.99 49.26
C LEU A 363 -20.56 7.87 50.27
N GLN A 364 -20.41 8.48 51.43
CA GLN A 364 -21.45 8.49 52.47
C GLN A 364 -22.28 9.75 52.36
N ILE A 365 -23.59 9.60 52.22
CA ILE A 365 -24.56 10.67 52.38
C ILE A 365 -24.85 10.78 53.88
N MET A 366 -24.50 11.90 54.50
CA MET A 366 -24.56 12.07 55.96
C MET A 366 -25.89 12.66 56.45
N GLN A 367 -26.57 13.43 55.60
CA GLN A 367 -27.85 14.10 55.92
C GLN A 367 -28.84 13.88 54.78
N PRO A 368 -30.16 13.93 55.06
CA PRO A 368 -31.16 13.82 54.01
C PRO A 368 -31.04 14.99 53.02
N LEU A 369 -30.89 14.67 51.73
CA LEU A 369 -30.74 15.68 50.67
C LEU A 369 -32.03 15.76 49.86
N ASN A 370 -32.66 16.92 49.84
CA ASN A 370 -33.94 17.15 49.17
C ASN A 370 -33.78 18.01 47.90
N THR A 371 -34.90 18.41 47.30
CA THR A 371 -34.96 19.29 46.12
C THR A 371 -34.42 20.71 46.35
N ASN A 372 -34.11 21.12 47.58
CA ASN A 372 -33.55 22.45 47.83
C ASN A 372 -32.06 22.54 47.45
N PHE A 373 -31.40 21.40 47.25
CA PHE A 373 -30.03 21.34 46.75
C PHE A 373 -30.05 21.50 45.23
N ILE A 374 -29.27 22.43 44.71
CA ILE A 374 -29.08 22.69 43.28
C ILE A 374 -27.70 22.21 42.86
N VAL A 375 -27.63 21.32 41.89
CA VAL A 375 -26.41 20.78 41.31
C VAL A 375 -26.02 21.66 40.12
N SER A 376 -24.79 22.16 40.12
CA SER A 376 -24.18 22.86 38.98
C SER A 376 -22.81 22.28 38.67
N THR A 377 -22.43 22.25 37.40
CA THR A 377 -21.12 21.73 36.98
C THR A 377 -20.38 22.72 36.10
N ASP A 378 -19.11 22.98 36.42
CA ASP A 378 -18.20 23.77 35.61
C ASP A 378 -17.09 22.91 35.04
N PHE A 379 -16.73 23.17 33.78
CA PHE A 379 -15.69 22.44 33.06
C PHE A 379 -14.51 23.37 32.79
N PHE A 380 -13.30 22.83 32.93
CA PHE A 380 -12.07 23.52 32.60
C PHE A 380 -11.14 22.64 31.77
N HIS A 381 -10.42 23.23 30.84
CA HIS A 381 -9.54 22.54 29.90
C HIS A 381 -8.11 23.08 29.96
N SER A 382 -7.14 22.17 29.93
CA SER A 382 -5.72 22.44 29.83
C SER A 382 -5.16 21.72 28.60
N SER A 383 -4.93 22.47 27.52
CA SER A 383 -4.45 21.92 26.24
C SER A 383 -3.04 21.33 26.33
N LEU A 384 -2.18 21.88 27.17
CA LEU A 384 -0.78 21.46 27.34
C LEU A 384 -0.59 20.41 28.45
N GLY A 385 -1.64 20.11 29.22
CA GLY A 385 -1.56 19.18 30.35
C GLY A 385 -0.65 19.63 31.49
N ASN A 386 -0.37 20.93 31.59
CA ASN A 386 0.51 21.55 32.59
C ASN A 386 -0.24 22.05 33.84
N GLN A 387 -1.44 21.50 34.10
CA GLN A 387 -2.34 21.90 35.20
C GLN A 387 -2.79 23.38 35.18
N GLN A 388 -2.58 24.10 34.08
CA GLN A 388 -3.17 25.43 33.86
C GLN A 388 -4.50 25.26 33.14
N PHE A 389 -5.58 25.54 33.86
CA PHE A 389 -6.95 25.27 33.43
C PHE A 389 -7.66 26.56 33.01
N ASN A 390 -8.16 26.58 31.77
CA ASN A 390 -9.03 27.64 31.28
C ASN A 390 -10.49 27.19 31.42
N HIS A 391 -11.38 28.08 31.85
CA HIS A 391 -12.81 27.79 31.92
C HIS A 391 -13.35 27.48 30.52
N TYR A 392 -13.97 26.32 30.36
CA TYR A 392 -14.52 25.85 29.11
C TYR A 392 -16.04 26.08 29.12
N PRO A 393 -16.64 26.63 28.05
CA PRO A 393 -18.06 26.98 27.99
C PRO A 393 -18.95 25.73 27.77
N MET A 394 -18.73 24.69 28.55
CA MET A 394 -19.60 23.51 28.66
C MET A 394 -20.17 23.51 30.07
N LYS A 395 -21.49 23.37 30.17
CA LYS A 395 -22.20 23.24 31.44
C LYS A 395 -23.22 22.13 31.28
N LEU A 396 -23.32 21.24 32.27
CA LEU A 396 -24.51 20.41 32.39
C LEU A 396 -25.66 21.28 32.93
N PRO A 397 -26.92 20.91 32.63
CA PRO A 397 -28.08 21.63 33.13
C PRO A 397 -28.00 21.80 34.65
N THR A 398 -28.17 23.04 35.12
CA THR A 398 -28.21 23.36 36.55
C THR A 398 -29.61 23.08 37.07
N GLU A 399 -29.75 22.10 37.94
CA GLU A 399 -31.04 21.56 38.35
C GLU A 399 -31.04 21.17 39.81
N ASN A 400 -32.23 20.95 40.39
CA ASN A 400 -32.28 20.41 41.73
C ASN A 400 -31.74 18.98 41.76
N LEU A 401 -31.21 18.57 42.92
CA LEU A 401 -30.51 17.30 43.11
C LEU A 401 -31.35 16.08 42.73
N CYS A 402 -32.65 16.11 43.00
CA CYS A 402 -33.53 14.98 42.71
C CYS A 402 -33.77 14.84 41.20
N ASP A 403 -34.00 15.95 40.49
CA ASP A 403 -34.12 15.95 39.03
C ASP A 403 -32.79 15.56 38.36
N PHE A 404 -31.66 16.01 38.91
CA PHE A 404 -30.33 15.63 38.45
C PHE A 404 -30.11 14.11 38.54
N VAL A 405 -30.44 13.48 39.68
CA VAL A 405 -30.33 12.03 39.84
C VAL A 405 -31.27 11.30 38.87
N ALA A 406 -32.52 11.74 38.74
CA ALA A 406 -33.48 11.13 37.82
C ALA A 406 -33.00 11.17 36.36
N ARG A 407 -32.44 12.30 35.92
CA ARG A 407 -31.86 12.42 34.57
C ARG A 407 -30.60 11.59 34.40
N PHE A 408 -29.75 11.52 35.42
CA PHE A 408 -28.54 10.70 35.35
C PHE A 408 -28.87 9.22 35.13
N TYR A 409 -29.96 8.73 35.72
CA TYR A 409 -30.50 7.40 35.44
C TYR A 409 -31.03 7.24 34.01
N ALA A 410 -31.77 8.23 33.50
CA ALA A 410 -32.37 8.16 32.17
C ALA A 410 -31.31 8.17 31.05
N ASP A 411 -30.31 9.03 31.16
CA ASP A 411 -29.33 9.27 30.10
C ASP A 411 -28.09 8.36 30.22
N TYR A 412 -27.77 7.90 31.43
CA TYR A 412 -26.52 7.18 31.73
C TYR A 412 -26.74 5.93 32.60
N ALA A 413 -27.78 5.15 32.33
CA ALA A 413 -28.07 3.91 33.05
C ALA A 413 -26.85 2.96 33.14
N ASP A 414 -26.11 2.79 32.04
CA ASP A 414 -24.88 1.97 32.00
C ASP A 414 -23.77 2.53 32.90
N ALA A 415 -23.75 3.84 33.15
CA ALA A 415 -22.81 4.46 34.07
C ALA A 415 -23.12 4.13 35.55
N MET A 416 -24.28 3.55 35.88
CA MET A 416 -24.60 3.08 37.24
C MET A 416 -23.93 1.75 37.59
N GLU A 417 -23.53 0.96 36.60
CA GLU A 417 -22.95 -0.36 36.83
C GLU A 417 -21.66 -0.29 37.68
N GLY A 418 -21.51 -1.11 38.72
CA GLY A 418 -20.36 -1.05 39.63
C GLY A 418 -20.47 -0.02 40.76
N MET A 419 -21.63 0.64 40.90
CA MET A 419 -22.03 1.32 42.14
C MET A 419 -23.11 0.49 42.84
N SER A 420 -22.99 0.33 44.16
CA SER A 420 -24.00 -0.37 44.98
C SER A 420 -24.53 0.54 46.08
N ASN A 421 -25.79 0.30 46.46
CA ASN A 421 -26.53 1.14 47.40
C ASN A 421 -26.68 2.61 46.94
N TYR A 422 -26.66 2.86 45.63
CA TYR A 422 -26.96 4.16 45.04
C TYR A 422 -28.49 4.42 45.12
N PRO A 423 -28.96 5.67 45.32
CA PRO A 423 -30.39 5.99 45.37
C PRO A 423 -31.17 5.54 44.14
N GLU A 424 -32.32 4.90 44.30
CA GLU A 424 -33.10 4.40 43.16
C GLU A 424 -33.75 5.53 42.33
N PRO A 425 -34.13 5.28 41.07
CA PRO A 425 -34.84 6.27 40.25
C PRO A 425 -36.11 6.77 40.94
N GLY A 426 -36.22 8.09 41.13
CA GLY A 426 -37.37 8.71 41.81
C GLY A 426 -37.28 8.74 43.34
N GLU A 427 -36.20 8.22 43.94
CA GLU A 427 -35.97 8.32 45.37
C GLU A 427 -35.59 9.76 45.76
N CYS A 428 -36.49 10.48 46.44
CA CYS A 428 -36.24 11.83 46.94
C CYS A 428 -37.16 12.11 48.15
N PRO A 429 -36.65 12.65 49.28
CA PRO A 429 -35.26 13.04 49.54
C PRO A 429 -34.31 11.84 49.65
N LEU A 430 -33.04 12.04 49.27
CA LEU A 430 -31.99 11.04 49.38
C LEU A 430 -31.69 10.81 50.86
N VAL A 431 -32.02 9.63 51.39
CA VAL A 431 -31.77 9.30 52.80
C VAL A 431 -30.29 9.03 53.07
N PRO A 432 -29.79 9.30 54.30
CA PRO A 432 -28.41 8.98 54.66
C PRO A 432 -28.06 7.52 54.42
N ARG A 433 -27.01 7.26 53.64
CA ARG A 433 -26.55 5.92 53.27
C ARG A 433 -25.10 5.94 52.79
N SER A 434 -24.47 4.76 52.77
CA SER A 434 -23.13 4.58 52.18
C SER A 434 -23.24 3.97 50.79
N VAL A 435 -22.85 4.73 49.77
CA VAL A 435 -22.74 4.28 48.38
C VAL A 435 -21.35 3.70 48.17
N TYR A 436 -21.26 2.47 47.67
CA TYR A 436 -19.96 1.82 47.39
C TYR A 436 -19.68 1.84 45.89
N VAL A 437 -18.52 2.39 45.50
CA VAL A 437 -18.05 2.47 44.12
C VAL A 437 -16.88 1.54 43.95
N VAL A 438 -17.02 0.49 43.13
CA VAL A 438 -15.99 -0.53 42.96
C VAL A 438 -15.47 -0.53 41.52
N ASN A 439 -14.20 -0.14 41.36
CA ASN A 439 -13.46 -0.20 40.09
C ASN A 439 -14.19 0.45 38.91
N LYS A 440 -14.84 1.59 39.16
CA LYS A 440 -15.61 2.26 38.14
C LYS A 440 -14.66 2.92 37.14
N VAL A 441 -14.69 2.46 35.89
CA VAL A 441 -14.01 3.10 34.76
C VAL A 441 -14.87 4.26 34.27
N PHE A 442 -14.22 5.28 33.70
CA PHE A 442 -14.93 6.45 33.20
C PHE A 442 -15.87 6.05 32.04
N PRO A 443 -17.15 6.43 32.07
CA PRO A 443 -18.09 6.13 31.00
C PRO A 443 -17.80 7.04 29.79
N THR A 444 -17.04 6.55 28.82
CA THR A 444 -16.63 7.33 27.63
C THR A 444 -17.80 7.82 26.79
N GLN A 445 -18.96 7.16 26.87
CA GLN A 445 -20.20 7.57 26.21
C GLN A 445 -20.80 8.86 26.80
N ALA A 446 -20.46 9.21 28.04
CA ALA A 446 -20.95 10.42 28.69
C ALA A 446 -20.26 11.70 28.21
N ILE A 447 -19.28 11.57 27.31
CA ILE A 447 -18.52 12.68 26.76
C ILE A 447 -18.92 12.93 25.30
N PRO A 448 -19.11 14.20 24.88
CA PRO A 448 -19.36 14.52 23.48
C PRO A 448 -18.27 13.98 22.55
N LYS A 449 -18.65 13.56 21.33
CA LYS A 449 -17.72 13.02 20.32
C LYS A 449 -16.60 13.99 19.92
N PHE A 450 -16.73 15.27 20.24
CA PHE A 450 -15.73 16.31 19.99
C PHE A 450 -15.15 16.78 21.33
N PHE A 451 -14.31 15.94 21.95
CA PHE A 451 -13.59 16.30 23.17
C PHE A 451 -12.12 16.53 22.84
N ALA A 452 -11.61 17.75 23.06
CA ALA A 452 -10.23 18.08 22.74
C ALA A 452 -9.25 17.28 23.62
N SER A 453 -8.10 16.93 23.07
CA SER A 453 -7.00 16.32 23.84
C SER A 453 -6.49 17.30 24.91
N GLY A 454 -5.93 16.77 26.00
CA GLY A 454 -5.41 17.56 27.12
C GLY A 454 -5.88 17.04 28.47
N LEU A 455 -5.68 17.83 29.52
CA LEU A 455 -6.25 17.56 30.85
C LEU A 455 -7.55 18.35 31.02
N TRP A 456 -8.56 17.71 31.57
CA TRP A 456 -9.86 18.30 31.85
C TRP A 456 -10.15 18.24 33.34
N LYS A 457 -10.67 19.33 33.89
CA LYS A 457 -11.13 19.41 35.27
C LYS A 457 -12.63 19.72 35.29
N ILE A 458 -13.39 18.90 36.01
CA ILE A 458 -14.82 19.10 36.26
C ILE A 458 -14.99 19.44 37.73
N CYS A 459 -15.70 20.52 38.00
CA CYS A 459 -16.10 20.94 39.34
C CYS A 459 -17.61 20.73 39.49
N ILE A 460 -18.03 19.81 40.37
CA ILE A 460 -19.44 19.57 40.69
C ILE A 460 -19.73 20.30 42.00
N ILE A 461 -20.73 21.17 41.97
CA ILE A 461 -21.08 22.06 43.08
C ILE A 461 -22.54 21.82 43.45
N ASN A 462 -22.81 21.50 44.71
CA ASN A 462 -24.17 21.51 45.25
C ASN A 462 -24.36 22.78 46.07
N SER A 463 -25.41 23.53 45.74
CA SER A 463 -25.78 24.77 46.39
C SER A 463 -27.10 24.61 47.13
N LEU A 464 -27.19 25.09 48.36
CA LEU A 464 -28.46 25.16 49.09
C LEU A 464 -29.00 26.59 48.93
N GLY A 465 -30.06 26.75 48.13
CA GLY A 465 -30.43 28.07 47.60
C GLY A 465 -29.34 28.59 46.65
N ASN A 466 -28.63 29.66 47.03
CA ASN A 466 -27.54 30.26 46.24
C ASN A 466 -26.15 30.11 46.88
N VAL A 467 -26.04 29.37 47.99
CA VAL A 467 -24.77 29.20 48.69
C VAL A 467 -24.18 27.83 48.34
N PRO A 468 -22.98 27.74 47.75
CA PRO A 468 -22.32 26.47 47.47
C PRO A 468 -21.91 25.82 48.78
N VAL A 469 -22.51 24.67 49.09
CA VAL A 469 -22.27 23.93 50.34
C VAL A 469 -21.34 22.74 50.13
N VAL A 470 -21.41 22.07 48.97
CA VAL A 470 -20.56 20.91 48.65
C VAL A 470 -19.85 21.17 47.33
N ARG A 471 -18.56 20.81 47.27
CA ARG A 471 -17.75 20.89 46.04
C ARG A 471 -16.91 19.64 45.86
N PHE A 472 -17.07 18.98 44.72
CA PHE A 472 -16.21 17.91 44.24
C PHE A 472 -15.42 18.38 43.02
N GLU A 473 -14.15 17.98 42.94
CA GLU A 473 -13.31 18.17 41.77
C GLU A 473 -12.86 16.82 41.21
N MET A 474 -12.93 16.71 39.89
CA MET A 474 -12.51 15.52 39.15
C MET A 474 -11.65 15.95 37.98
N THR A 475 -10.49 15.30 37.81
CA THR A 475 -9.58 15.53 36.69
C THR A 475 -9.53 14.29 35.80
N MET A 476 -9.60 14.48 34.48
CA MET A 476 -9.64 13.41 33.50
C MET A 476 -8.77 13.71 32.29
N LYS A 477 -8.30 12.65 31.64
CA LYS A 477 -7.42 12.72 30.47
C LYS A 477 -8.01 11.92 29.30
N PRO A 478 -8.56 12.58 28.28
CA PRO A 478 -8.91 11.93 27.02
C PRO A 478 -7.66 11.52 26.22
N PHE A 479 -7.67 10.27 25.77
CA PHE A 479 -6.75 9.71 24.80
C PHE A 479 -7.50 9.52 23.47
N ALA A 480 -7.10 10.30 22.46
CA ALA A 480 -7.50 10.06 21.08
C ALA A 480 -6.57 8.99 20.49
N MET A 481 -7.11 7.80 20.18
CA MET A 481 -6.37 6.72 19.53
C MET A 481 -6.03 6.99 18.04
N GLU A 482 -6.33 8.19 17.53
CA GLU A 482 -6.20 8.53 16.11
C GLU A 482 -4.75 8.71 15.64
N MET A 483 -3.81 9.02 16.53
CA MET A 483 -2.44 9.38 16.13
C MET A 483 -1.38 8.31 16.38
N LEU A 484 -1.68 7.19 17.04
CA LEU A 484 -0.67 6.15 17.23
C LEU A 484 -0.72 5.12 16.10
N PHE A 485 -1.92 4.71 15.68
CA PHE A 485 -2.10 3.63 14.72
C PHE A 485 -1.79 4.06 13.28
N VAL A 486 -2.20 5.27 12.88
CA VAL A 486 -1.92 5.83 11.54
C VAL A 486 -0.42 6.02 11.33
N TRP A 487 0.30 6.50 12.34
CA TRP A 487 1.76 6.61 12.30
C TRP A 487 2.45 5.24 12.30
N PHE A 488 1.89 4.25 13.01
CA PHE A 488 2.39 2.87 12.99
C PHE A 488 2.21 2.21 11.62
N THR A 489 1.06 2.42 10.96
CA THR A 489 0.80 1.91 9.61
C THR A 489 1.60 2.64 8.52
N LEU A 490 1.81 3.96 8.66
CA LEU A 490 2.65 4.74 7.74
C LEU A 490 4.15 4.41 7.91
N ALA A 491 4.58 4.08 9.13
CA ALA A 491 5.94 3.59 9.41
C ALA A 491 6.20 2.18 8.86
N LEU A 492 5.16 1.34 8.76
CA LEU A 492 5.24 0.01 8.14
C LEU A 492 5.33 0.04 6.61
N SER A 493 5.01 1.17 5.96
CA SER A 493 5.08 1.33 4.51
C SER A 493 6.39 1.91 3.96
N LEU A 494 7.42 2.10 4.80
CA LEU A 494 8.71 2.64 4.37
C LEU A 494 9.79 1.56 4.37
N VAL A 495 10.40 1.38 3.19
CA VAL A 495 11.60 0.61 2.82
C VAL A 495 12.15 -0.31 3.91
N SER A 496 11.99 -1.61 3.71
CA SER A 496 12.79 -2.62 4.41
C SER A 496 14.27 -2.41 4.09
N LEU A 497 15.02 -1.84 5.04
CA LEU A 497 16.47 -1.96 5.05
C LEU A 497 16.78 -3.45 5.24
N HIS A 498 17.22 -4.09 4.15
CA HIS A 498 17.69 -5.48 4.14
C HIS A 498 19.06 -5.48 4.81
N GLY A 499 19.11 -5.64 6.13
CA GLY A 499 20.35 -5.97 6.81
C GLY A 499 20.63 -7.46 6.58
N ILE A 500 21.75 -7.81 5.95
CA ILE A 500 22.20 -9.19 5.98
C ILE A 500 22.85 -9.41 7.34
N GLN A 501 22.42 -10.42 8.11
CA GLN A 501 23.17 -10.91 9.27
C GLN A 501 23.76 -12.26 8.90
N VAL A 502 25.06 -12.42 9.14
CA VAL A 502 25.79 -13.65 8.86
C VAL A 502 26.43 -14.13 10.15
N ASP A 503 26.09 -15.35 10.55
CA ASP A 503 26.66 -15.98 11.74
C ASP A 503 27.41 -17.26 11.38
N PHE A 504 28.52 -17.51 12.09
CA PHE A 504 29.21 -18.79 12.04
C PHE A 504 28.34 -19.86 12.69
N GLU A 505 28.25 -21.04 12.07
CA GLU A 505 27.54 -22.18 12.63
C GLU A 505 28.50 -23.30 13.04
N ARG A 506 29.47 -23.63 12.18
CA ARG A 506 30.47 -24.66 12.47
C ARG A 506 31.76 -24.40 11.69
N PHE A 507 32.89 -24.73 12.31
CA PHE A 507 34.19 -24.82 11.65
C PHE A 507 34.77 -26.20 11.96
N GLU A 508 35.28 -26.90 10.96
CA GLU A 508 35.91 -28.20 11.15
C GLU A 508 37.00 -28.47 10.11
N GLN A 509 38.15 -28.93 10.60
CA GLN A 509 39.24 -29.40 9.76
C GLN A 509 39.10 -30.92 9.58
N LEU A 510 39.07 -31.38 8.33
CA LEU A 510 38.88 -32.79 7.99
C LEU A 510 40.21 -33.51 7.73
N SER A 511 41.20 -32.81 7.17
CA SER A 511 42.51 -33.38 6.85
C SER A 511 43.61 -32.31 6.83
N GLY A 512 44.86 -32.75 6.70
CA GLY A 512 46.01 -31.85 6.55
C GLY A 512 46.55 -31.30 7.87
N PHE A 513 46.44 -32.08 8.95
CA PHE A 513 46.96 -31.73 10.29
C PHE A 513 48.49 -31.52 10.31
N ASP A 514 49.21 -32.11 9.34
CA ASP A 514 50.67 -31.93 9.16
C ASP A 514 51.06 -30.58 8.54
N PHE A 515 50.08 -29.84 7.98
CA PHE A 515 50.26 -28.51 7.41
C PHE A 515 49.66 -27.44 8.31
N TYR A 516 48.43 -27.66 8.76
CA TYR A 516 47.71 -26.76 9.67
C TYR A 516 47.18 -27.55 10.87
N ASN A 517 47.44 -27.09 12.08
CA ASN A 517 46.82 -27.62 13.28
C ASN A 517 45.85 -26.58 13.85
N SER A 518 44.55 -26.83 13.74
CA SER A 518 43.51 -25.89 14.13
C SER A 518 42.79 -26.32 15.41
N SER A 519 42.68 -25.38 16.36
CA SER A 519 41.79 -25.46 17.52
C SER A 519 40.58 -24.52 17.41
N LEU A 520 40.36 -23.92 16.24
CA LEU A 520 39.29 -22.96 15.99
C LEU A 520 37.91 -23.58 16.24
N ARG A 521 37.09 -22.89 17.02
CA ARG A 521 35.72 -23.30 17.36
C ARG A 521 34.76 -22.11 17.29
N VAL A 522 33.53 -22.41 16.90
CA VAL A 522 32.43 -21.45 16.89
C VAL A 522 31.80 -21.44 18.29
N ARG A 523 31.63 -20.26 18.88
CA ARG A 523 31.00 -20.08 20.20
C ARG A 523 30.05 -18.88 20.24
N LYS A 524 28.98 -18.99 21.03
CA LYS A 524 28.11 -17.86 21.34
C LYS A 524 28.82 -16.90 22.28
N TYR A 525 29.03 -15.66 21.87
CA TYR A 525 29.66 -14.62 22.69
C TYR A 525 28.61 -13.96 23.60
N ASN A 526 27.42 -13.68 23.07
CA ASN A 526 26.24 -13.21 23.82
C ASN A 526 24.94 -13.77 23.21
N ARG A 527 23.76 -13.25 23.60
CA ARG A 527 22.45 -13.75 23.13
C ARG A 527 22.23 -13.60 21.61
N THR A 528 22.97 -12.71 20.93
CA THR A 528 22.73 -12.33 19.53
C THR A 528 23.96 -12.41 18.64
N ILE A 529 25.15 -12.66 19.19
CA ILE A 529 26.43 -12.65 18.47
C ILE A 529 27.14 -13.99 18.64
N VAL A 530 27.53 -14.58 17.51
CA VAL A 530 28.36 -15.77 17.43
C VAL A 530 29.76 -15.41 16.91
N THR A 531 30.79 -15.98 17.52
CA THR A 531 32.20 -15.67 17.22
C THR A 531 33.01 -16.93 16.96
N LEU A 532 34.02 -16.82 16.10
CA LEU A 532 35.07 -17.80 15.94
C LEU A 532 36.21 -17.52 16.95
N ASN A 533 36.62 -18.55 17.69
CA ASN A 533 37.67 -18.42 18.70
C ASN A 533 38.59 -19.65 18.70
N GLY A 534 39.90 -19.44 18.83
CA GLY A 534 40.91 -20.49 18.94
C GLY A 534 42.21 -20.14 18.24
N THR A 535 43.02 -21.15 17.94
CA THR A 535 44.31 -21.00 17.28
C THR A 535 44.38 -21.78 15.97
N LEU A 536 45.11 -21.23 15.00
CA LEU A 536 45.50 -21.91 13.77
C LEU A 536 47.03 -21.92 13.69
N GLN A 537 47.62 -23.09 13.87
CA GLN A 537 49.07 -23.26 13.80
C GLN A 537 49.48 -23.72 12.40
N ILE A 538 50.33 -22.95 11.75
CA ILE A 538 51.05 -23.37 10.54
C ILE A 538 52.21 -24.25 11.00
N VAL A 539 52.19 -25.53 10.64
CA VAL A 539 53.14 -26.55 11.14
C VAL A 539 54.40 -26.62 10.26
N ARG A 540 54.27 -26.33 8.96
CA ARG A 540 55.35 -26.37 7.96
C ARG A 540 55.34 -25.12 7.09
N PRO A 541 56.48 -24.71 6.52
CA PRO A 541 56.52 -23.53 5.66
C PRO A 541 55.64 -23.74 4.42
N LEU A 542 54.77 -22.78 4.12
CA LEU A 542 53.85 -22.83 2.99
C LEU A 542 54.40 -21.96 1.86
N ASN A 543 54.73 -22.57 0.72
CA ASN A 543 55.28 -21.89 -0.45
C ASN A 543 54.28 -21.92 -1.62
N LYS A 544 54.64 -21.31 -2.76
CA LYS A 544 53.79 -21.27 -3.96
C LYS A 544 53.43 -22.64 -4.54
N SER A 545 53.98 -23.76 -4.07
CA SER A 545 53.55 -25.09 -4.54
C SER A 545 52.15 -25.49 -4.06
N LEU A 546 51.64 -24.86 -2.98
CA LEU A 546 50.29 -25.08 -2.48
C LEU A 546 49.30 -24.16 -3.21
N ILE A 547 48.21 -24.75 -3.71
CA ILE A 547 47.11 -24.06 -4.37
C ILE A 547 45.89 -24.11 -3.46
N ILE A 548 45.26 -22.97 -3.18
CA ILE A 548 43.97 -22.88 -2.49
C ILE A 548 42.84 -22.88 -3.50
N SER A 549 41.84 -23.73 -3.26
CA SER A 549 40.55 -23.71 -3.94
C SER A 549 39.39 -23.75 -2.93
N THR A 550 38.22 -23.30 -3.37
CA THR A 550 37.02 -23.26 -2.53
C THR A 550 35.79 -23.80 -3.26
N GLU A 551 34.96 -24.57 -2.55
CA GLU A 551 33.68 -25.08 -3.06
C GLU A 551 32.53 -24.62 -2.16
N PHE A 552 31.47 -24.09 -2.77
CA PHE A 552 30.32 -23.54 -2.06
C PHE A 552 29.10 -24.45 -2.22
N PHE A 553 28.39 -24.67 -1.12
CA PHE A 553 27.15 -25.40 -1.10
C PHE A 553 26.08 -24.60 -0.34
N HIS A 554 24.84 -24.63 -0.84
CA HIS A 554 23.71 -23.87 -0.29
C HIS A 554 22.53 -24.78 0.04
N SER A 555 21.89 -24.51 1.18
CA SER A 555 20.65 -25.13 1.63
C SER A 555 19.63 -24.02 1.91
N SER A 556 18.63 -23.89 1.04
CA SER A 556 17.61 -22.84 1.11
C SER A 556 16.68 -22.98 2.32
N LEU A 557 16.44 -24.21 2.79
CA LEU A 557 15.53 -24.51 3.90
C LEU A 557 16.24 -24.68 5.25
N GLY A 558 17.58 -24.60 5.29
CA GLY A 558 18.36 -24.82 6.52
C GLY A 558 18.28 -26.26 7.06
N ASN A 559 17.77 -27.21 6.28
CA ASN A 559 17.54 -28.61 6.67
C ASN A 559 18.78 -29.51 6.44
N GLN A 560 19.97 -28.92 6.32
CA GLN A 560 21.25 -29.60 6.03
C GLN A 560 21.29 -30.40 4.72
N GLN A 561 20.34 -30.19 3.80
CA GLN A 561 20.40 -30.70 2.43
C GLN A 561 21.07 -29.64 1.56
N PHE A 562 22.26 -29.97 1.06
CA PHE A 562 23.15 -29.02 0.40
C PHE A 562 23.24 -29.29 -1.10
N ASN A 563 22.97 -28.25 -1.91
CA ASN A 563 23.21 -28.26 -3.35
C ASN A 563 24.49 -27.50 -3.67
N HIS A 564 25.27 -27.99 -4.64
CA HIS A 564 26.48 -27.29 -5.09
C HIS A 564 26.10 -25.94 -5.72
N TYR A 565 26.68 -24.86 -5.21
CA TYR A 565 26.40 -23.51 -5.68
C TYR A 565 27.52 -23.05 -6.62
N PRO A 566 27.22 -22.48 -7.80
CA PRO A 566 28.20 -22.16 -8.82
C PRO A 566 28.99 -20.87 -8.50
N VAL A 567 29.53 -20.76 -7.30
CA VAL A 567 30.49 -19.72 -6.89
C VAL A 567 31.79 -20.40 -6.51
N LYS A 568 32.91 -19.88 -7.02
CA LYS A 568 34.25 -20.27 -6.63
C LYS A 568 35.06 -19.01 -6.40
N LEU A 569 35.78 -18.94 -5.29
CA LEU A 569 36.86 -17.97 -5.17
C LEU A 569 37.97 -18.39 -6.16
N PRO A 570 38.71 -17.42 -6.73
CA PRO A 570 39.74 -17.72 -7.70
C PRO A 570 40.76 -18.69 -7.09
N THR A 571 40.98 -19.81 -7.77
CA THR A 571 41.96 -20.83 -7.37
C THR A 571 43.35 -20.25 -7.63
N LYS A 572 44.13 -20.05 -6.57
CA LYS A 572 45.43 -19.37 -6.62
C LYS A 572 46.44 -20.06 -5.73
N HIS A 573 47.73 -19.82 -5.99
CA HIS A 573 48.80 -20.24 -5.09
C HIS A 573 48.61 -19.58 -3.72
N ILE A 574 48.96 -20.27 -2.63
CA ILE A 574 48.77 -19.80 -1.25
C ILE A 574 49.30 -18.37 -1.02
N CYS A 575 50.45 -18.02 -1.60
CA CYS A 575 51.03 -16.69 -1.46
C CYS A 575 50.20 -15.63 -2.20
N ASP A 576 49.82 -15.90 -3.45
CA ASP A 576 48.99 -14.98 -4.22
C ASP A 576 47.59 -14.87 -3.58
N PHE A 577 47.06 -15.95 -3.01
CA PHE A 577 45.80 -15.94 -2.26
C PHE A 577 45.89 -15.00 -1.05
N MET A 578 46.97 -15.08 -0.27
CA MET A 578 47.20 -14.18 0.88
C MET A 578 47.31 -12.71 0.47
N ASP A 579 47.98 -12.42 -0.65
CA ASP A 579 48.10 -11.05 -1.15
C ASP A 579 46.73 -10.46 -1.57
N ASN A 580 45.88 -11.25 -2.23
CA ASN A 580 44.51 -10.81 -2.55
C ASN A 580 43.65 -10.70 -1.29
N PHE A 581 43.81 -11.61 -0.34
CA PHE A 581 43.09 -11.58 0.93
C PHE A 581 43.39 -10.29 1.71
N TYR A 582 44.65 -9.84 1.72
CA TYR A 582 45.02 -8.55 2.32
C TYR A 582 44.53 -7.33 1.52
N ALA A 583 44.47 -7.43 0.19
CA ALA A 583 43.99 -6.33 -0.65
C ALA A 583 42.48 -6.11 -0.50
N ASP A 584 41.70 -7.19 -0.48
CA ASP A 584 40.23 -7.13 -0.50
C ASP A 584 39.62 -7.18 0.92
N TYR A 585 40.32 -7.79 1.89
CA TYR A 585 39.80 -8.06 3.23
C TYR A 585 40.77 -7.68 4.36
N GLY A 586 41.73 -6.78 4.11
CA GLY A 586 42.77 -6.37 5.07
C GLY A 586 42.23 -5.97 6.45
N ASP A 587 41.13 -5.22 6.50
CA ASP A 587 40.49 -4.78 7.75
C ASP A 587 39.94 -5.96 8.57
N THR A 588 39.58 -7.07 7.92
CA THR A 588 39.06 -8.26 8.60
C THR A 588 40.15 -9.06 9.30
N VAL A 589 41.42 -8.84 8.96
CA VAL A 589 42.57 -9.58 9.49
C VAL A 589 43.22 -8.89 10.69
N ALA A 590 42.86 -7.62 10.95
CA ALA A 590 43.43 -6.80 12.02
C ALA A 590 43.21 -7.36 13.44
N ASP A 591 42.11 -8.11 13.66
CA ASP A 591 41.79 -8.72 14.96
C ASP A 591 42.41 -10.12 15.16
N MET A 592 43.26 -10.58 14.23
CA MET A 592 43.99 -11.84 14.36
C MET A 592 45.43 -11.56 14.78
N ILE A 593 45.87 -12.21 15.87
CA ILE A 593 47.22 -12.02 16.40
C ILE A 593 48.18 -12.98 15.69
N ASN A 594 49.37 -12.49 15.33
CA ASN A 594 50.44 -13.25 14.69
C ASN A 594 50.10 -13.77 13.28
N MET A 595 49.32 -12.97 12.54
CA MET A 595 49.03 -13.24 11.13
C MET A 595 50.27 -12.96 10.24
N PRO A 596 50.51 -13.70 9.14
CA PRO A 596 51.58 -13.41 8.19
C PRO A 596 51.50 -12.00 7.62
N GLU A 597 52.61 -11.28 7.51
CA GLU A 597 52.59 -9.92 6.98
C GLU A 597 52.22 -9.91 5.49
N ARG A 598 51.71 -8.76 5.00
CA ARG A 598 51.37 -8.62 3.58
C ARG A 598 52.63 -8.80 2.72
N GLY A 599 52.57 -9.66 1.70
CA GLY A 599 53.72 -10.00 0.86
C GLY A 599 54.68 -11.03 1.45
N GLU A 600 54.39 -11.58 2.64
CA GLU A 600 55.21 -12.63 3.25
C GLU A 600 55.03 -13.98 2.53
N CYS A 601 56.08 -14.47 1.85
CA CYS A 601 56.08 -15.78 1.20
C CYS A 601 57.54 -16.30 1.12
N PRO A 602 57.83 -17.54 1.53
CA PRO A 602 56.92 -18.55 2.07
C PRO A 602 56.41 -18.21 3.47
N LEU A 603 55.19 -18.65 3.80
CA LEU A 603 54.59 -18.45 5.12
C LEU A 603 55.33 -19.31 6.15
N VAL A 604 56.07 -18.69 7.06
CA VAL A 604 56.85 -19.38 8.10
C VAL A 604 55.93 -19.99 9.16
N PRO A 605 56.25 -21.20 9.69
CA PRO A 605 55.51 -21.82 10.78
C PRO A 605 55.29 -20.87 11.97
N ARG A 606 54.03 -20.71 12.36
CA ARG A 606 53.62 -19.84 13.47
C ARG A 606 52.23 -20.22 13.98
N THR A 607 51.85 -19.69 15.13
CA THR A 607 50.50 -19.87 15.69
C THR A 607 49.73 -18.56 15.57
N ILE A 608 48.67 -18.57 14.76
CA ILE A 608 47.74 -17.46 14.57
C ILE A 608 46.63 -17.59 15.62
N TYR A 609 46.28 -16.50 16.30
CA TYR A 609 45.21 -16.50 17.29
C TYR A 609 44.01 -15.72 16.76
N ALA A 610 42.85 -16.37 16.67
CA ALA A 610 41.58 -15.73 16.36
C ALA A 610 40.81 -15.54 17.67
N VAL A 611 40.65 -14.29 18.14
CA VAL A 611 39.99 -13.99 19.41
C VAL A 611 38.63 -13.34 19.12
N ASN A 612 37.55 -14.06 19.43
CA ASN A 612 36.17 -13.58 19.31
C ASN A 612 35.82 -12.94 17.95
N LYS A 613 36.32 -13.54 16.86
CA LYS A 613 36.13 -12.96 15.53
C LYS A 613 34.68 -13.11 15.09
N VAL A 614 34.02 -11.98 14.87
CA VAL A 614 32.68 -11.91 14.25
C VAL A 614 32.84 -12.07 12.74
N PHE A 615 31.83 -12.66 12.09
CA PHE A 615 31.84 -12.76 10.62
C PHE A 615 31.75 -11.36 10.00
N PRO A 616 32.63 -10.99 9.04
CA PRO A 616 32.55 -9.70 8.37
C PRO A 616 31.40 -9.71 7.35
N THR A 617 30.22 -9.22 7.72
CA THR A 617 29.02 -9.28 6.88
C THR A 617 29.20 -8.59 5.52
N ASP A 618 29.98 -7.50 5.48
CA ASP A 618 30.26 -6.72 4.27
C ASP A 618 31.08 -7.49 3.22
N SER A 619 31.69 -8.61 3.61
CA SER A 619 32.42 -9.49 2.68
C SER A 619 31.51 -10.39 1.84
N ILE A 620 30.19 -10.42 2.13
CA ILE A 620 29.23 -11.24 1.40
C ILE A 620 28.53 -10.41 0.33
N PRO A 621 28.59 -10.82 -0.95
CA PRO A 621 27.82 -10.16 -1.99
C PRO A 621 26.31 -10.24 -1.73
N LEU A 622 25.59 -9.13 -1.96
CA LEU A 622 24.15 -9.00 -1.74
C LEU A 622 23.27 -10.01 -2.50
N PHE A 623 23.83 -10.66 -3.54
CA PHE A 623 23.12 -11.68 -4.32
C PHE A 623 23.11 -13.06 -3.66
N PHE A 624 23.83 -13.28 -2.54
CA PHE A 624 23.80 -14.57 -1.85
C PHE A 624 22.42 -14.78 -1.19
N PRO A 625 21.65 -15.83 -1.59
CA PRO A 625 20.37 -16.08 -0.97
C PRO A 625 20.50 -16.42 0.53
N PRO A 626 19.46 -16.10 1.33
CA PRO A 626 19.40 -16.53 2.72
C PRO A 626 19.38 -18.06 2.82
N GLY A 627 19.79 -18.57 3.97
CA GLY A 627 19.86 -20.00 4.24
C GLY A 627 21.20 -20.46 4.80
N LEU A 628 21.37 -21.79 4.84
CA LEU A 628 22.57 -22.42 5.39
C LEU A 628 23.58 -22.66 4.28
N TRP A 629 24.80 -22.17 4.48
CA TRP A 629 25.90 -22.28 3.53
C TRP A 629 27.00 -23.15 4.12
N LYS A 630 27.57 -24.03 3.29
CA LYS A 630 28.73 -24.85 3.62
C LYS A 630 29.82 -24.60 2.59
N VAL A 631 30.98 -24.13 3.05
CA VAL A 631 32.11 -23.76 2.20
C VAL A 631 33.29 -24.66 2.54
N TYR A 632 33.83 -25.37 1.57
CA TYR A 632 35.08 -26.12 1.71
C TYR A 632 36.25 -25.26 1.28
N ILE A 633 37.31 -25.28 2.08
CA ILE A 633 38.61 -24.71 1.75
C ILE A 633 39.57 -25.89 1.57
N ILE A 634 40.14 -26.00 0.38
CA ILE A 634 40.97 -27.12 -0.05
C ILE A 634 42.34 -26.57 -0.42
N ASN A 635 43.40 -27.09 0.19
CA ASN A 635 44.76 -26.85 -0.31
C ASN A 635 45.20 -28.09 -1.08
N SER A 636 45.65 -27.91 -2.32
CA SER A 636 46.24 -28.96 -3.14
C SER A 636 47.73 -28.74 -3.36
N LEU A 637 48.47 -29.84 -3.41
CA LEU A 637 49.88 -29.90 -3.79
C LEU A 637 49.96 -30.80 -5.02
N ASN A 638 50.45 -30.29 -6.16
CA ASN A 638 50.47 -31.02 -7.44
C ASN A 638 49.10 -31.67 -7.77
N ASP A 639 48.02 -30.89 -7.66
CA ASP A 639 46.62 -31.32 -7.89
C ASP A 639 46.07 -32.39 -6.93
N THR A 640 46.83 -32.81 -5.93
CA THR A 640 46.35 -33.70 -4.86
C THR A 640 45.90 -32.89 -3.65
N PRO A 641 44.66 -33.04 -3.15
CA PRO A 641 44.18 -32.30 -1.99
C PRO A 641 44.87 -32.80 -0.71
N VAL A 642 45.73 -31.96 -0.14
CA VAL A 642 46.51 -32.28 1.07
C VAL A 642 45.86 -31.75 2.35
N VAL A 643 45.05 -30.70 2.26
CA VAL A 643 44.30 -30.12 3.39
C VAL A 643 42.87 -29.88 2.95
N ARG A 644 41.90 -30.28 3.78
CA ARG A 644 40.49 -29.96 3.60
C ARG A 644 39.89 -29.51 4.92
N ALA A 645 39.28 -28.33 4.93
CA ALA A 645 38.49 -27.80 6.04
C ALA A 645 37.15 -27.28 5.51
N PHE A 646 36.13 -27.21 6.37
CA PHE A 646 34.87 -26.58 6.00
C PHE A 646 34.36 -25.60 7.06
N ILE A 647 33.62 -24.61 6.57
CA ILE A 647 32.92 -23.60 7.37
C ILE A 647 31.45 -23.65 7.02
N MET A 648 30.58 -23.77 8.02
CA MET A 648 29.15 -23.57 7.87
C MET A 648 28.74 -22.21 8.45
N ARG A 649 27.85 -21.52 7.73
CA ARG A 649 27.31 -20.22 8.14
C ARG A 649 25.82 -20.14 7.82
N SER A 650 25.07 -19.48 8.70
CA SER A 650 23.69 -19.11 8.44
C SER A 650 23.63 -17.67 7.95
N VAL A 651 23.02 -17.45 6.79
CA VAL A 651 22.72 -16.12 6.27
C VAL A 651 21.24 -15.84 6.56
N LEU A 652 20.99 -14.90 7.46
CA LEU A 652 19.65 -14.45 7.83
C LEU A 652 19.43 -13.06 7.25
N LEU A 653 18.29 -12.87 6.60
CA LEU A 653 17.86 -11.55 6.19
C LEU A 653 17.16 -10.88 7.39
N LEU A 654 17.78 -9.84 7.93
CA LEU A 654 17.24 -9.05 9.02
C LEU A 654 16.53 -7.82 8.44
N LEU A 655 15.21 -7.80 8.61
CA LEU A 655 14.39 -6.64 8.29
C LEU A 655 14.53 -5.64 9.44
N THR A 656 15.54 -4.77 9.40
CA THR A 656 15.66 -3.69 10.39
C THR A 656 14.89 -2.48 9.88
N THR A 657 13.76 -2.18 10.52
CA THR A 657 13.03 -0.92 10.32
C THR A 657 13.81 0.23 10.96
N VAL A 658 14.66 0.91 10.18
CA VAL A 658 15.21 2.21 10.56
C VAL A 658 14.39 3.27 9.85
N VAL A 659 13.66 4.07 10.63
CA VAL A 659 12.92 5.22 10.10
C VAL A 659 13.93 6.31 9.74
N ILE A 660 14.32 6.36 8.47
CA ILE A 660 14.88 7.57 7.87
C ILE A 660 13.86 8.02 6.83
N PRO A 661 13.16 9.15 7.02
CA PRO A 661 12.37 9.73 5.95
C PRO A 661 13.34 10.21 4.88
N LEU A 662 13.51 9.43 3.81
CA LEU A 662 14.15 9.86 2.57
C LEU A 662 13.12 10.68 1.77
N LEU A 663 12.79 11.87 2.29
CA LEU A 663 12.15 12.90 1.48
C LEU A 663 13.25 13.54 0.62
N GLY A 664 13.38 13.06 -0.61
CA GLY A 664 14.16 13.74 -1.64
C GLY A 664 13.38 14.96 -2.10
N ILE A 665 13.87 16.16 -1.81
CA ILE A 665 13.43 17.34 -2.54
C ILE A 665 14.14 17.29 -3.91
N HIS A 666 13.42 17.61 -4.97
CA HIS A 666 13.96 17.87 -6.31
C HIS A 666 13.60 19.31 -6.70
N ILE A 667 14.56 20.07 -7.20
CA ILE A 667 14.37 21.49 -7.56
C ILE A 667 14.79 21.69 -9.02
N ASP A 668 13.87 22.24 -9.81
CA ASP A 668 14.10 22.57 -11.22
C ASP A 668 14.03 24.08 -11.47
N PHE A 669 14.79 24.56 -12.44
CA PHE A 669 14.58 25.90 -12.99
C PHE A 669 13.28 25.94 -13.79
N GLU A 670 12.44 26.95 -13.55
CA GLU A 670 11.23 27.20 -14.34
C GLU A 670 11.45 28.39 -15.30
N ARG A 671 12.02 29.49 -14.79
CA ARG A 671 12.24 30.73 -15.55
C ARG A 671 13.35 31.57 -14.92
N VAL A 672 14.16 32.24 -15.72
CA VAL A 672 15.17 33.22 -15.26
C VAL A 672 15.06 34.45 -16.16
N GLU A 673 14.98 35.64 -15.58
CA GLU A 673 14.86 36.91 -16.31
C GLU A 673 15.56 38.06 -15.60
N GLN A 674 16.16 38.96 -16.38
CA GLN A 674 16.60 40.27 -15.93
C GLN A 674 15.44 41.26 -16.05
N VAL A 675 15.07 41.93 -14.95
CA VAL A 675 13.99 42.94 -14.94
C VAL A 675 14.51 44.28 -15.45
N PHE A 676 15.67 44.71 -14.93
CA PHE A 676 16.33 45.95 -15.33
C PHE A 676 17.83 45.92 -14.97
N GLY A 677 18.58 46.92 -15.42
CA GLY A 677 20.02 47.07 -15.13
C GLY A 677 20.96 46.71 -16.28
N THR A 678 20.47 46.77 -17.53
CA THR A 678 21.22 46.45 -18.76
C THR A 678 22.49 47.30 -18.98
N ASP A 679 22.55 48.45 -18.33
CA ASP A 679 23.69 49.38 -18.39
C ASP A 679 24.87 48.90 -17.53
N SER A 680 24.59 48.16 -16.46
CA SER A 680 25.61 47.60 -15.55
C SER A 680 25.87 46.11 -15.81
N PHE A 681 24.84 45.36 -16.17
CA PHE A 681 24.90 43.91 -16.40
C PHE A 681 24.08 43.51 -17.62
N ILE A 682 24.58 42.62 -18.45
CA ILE A 682 23.78 41.95 -19.48
C ILE A 682 23.63 40.49 -19.09
N ASP A 683 22.39 40.03 -18.96
CA ASP A 683 22.08 38.63 -18.74
C ASP A 683 21.42 38.00 -19.98
N THR A 684 22.00 36.89 -20.44
CA THR A 684 21.45 36.04 -21.52
C THR A 684 21.11 34.63 -21.04
N LEU A 685 21.10 34.40 -19.72
CA LEU A 685 20.76 33.13 -19.10
C LEU A 685 19.31 32.75 -19.44
N ARG A 686 19.14 31.51 -19.89
CA ARG A 686 17.84 30.93 -20.24
C ARG A 686 17.72 29.52 -19.71
N VAL A 687 16.49 29.17 -19.36
CA VAL A 687 16.11 27.81 -18.95
C VAL A 687 15.77 27.00 -20.18
N ARG A 688 16.37 25.81 -20.33
CA ARG A 688 16.07 24.88 -21.43
C ARG A 688 15.97 23.45 -20.93
N LYS A 689 15.20 22.63 -21.64
CA LYS A 689 15.17 21.17 -21.40
C LYS A 689 16.42 20.55 -22.01
N TYR A 690 17.20 19.82 -21.21
CA TYR A 690 18.35 19.06 -21.69
C TYR A 690 17.91 17.68 -22.20
N ASN A 691 17.03 17.01 -21.45
CA ASN A 691 16.38 15.76 -21.84
C ASN A 691 14.90 15.75 -21.36
N ARG A 692 14.23 14.59 -21.33
CA ARG A 692 12.81 14.50 -20.93
C ARG A 692 12.55 14.87 -19.45
N THR A 693 13.54 14.74 -18.59
CA THR A 693 13.41 14.86 -17.12
C THR A 693 14.34 15.90 -16.50
N THR A 694 15.34 16.39 -17.24
CA THR A 694 16.36 17.31 -16.75
C THR A 694 16.21 18.68 -17.42
N ILE A 695 16.08 19.71 -16.58
CA ILE A 695 16.05 21.11 -16.99
C ILE A 695 17.37 21.76 -16.57
N VAL A 696 17.95 22.57 -17.47
CA VAL A 696 19.24 23.20 -17.26
C VAL A 696 19.20 24.70 -17.58
N LEU A 697 20.06 25.45 -16.89
CA LEU A 697 20.35 26.86 -17.14
C LEU A 697 21.53 26.98 -18.10
N ASN A 698 21.40 27.83 -19.12
CA ASN A 698 22.46 28.05 -20.10
C ASN A 698 22.44 29.50 -20.58
N GLY A 699 23.60 30.14 -20.67
CA GLY A 699 23.76 31.49 -21.19
C GLY A 699 24.97 32.20 -20.59
N THR A 700 25.04 33.51 -20.82
CA THR A 700 26.17 34.34 -20.41
C THR A 700 25.70 35.50 -19.56
N PHE A 701 26.39 35.73 -18.44
CA PHE A 701 26.23 36.88 -17.58
C PHE A 701 27.44 37.82 -17.72
N THR A 702 27.23 39.00 -18.28
CA THR A 702 28.28 39.99 -18.54
C THR A 702 28.19 41.12 -17.52
N SER A 703 29.28 41.39 -16.82
CA SER A 703 29.45 42.61 -16.03
C SER A 703 30.13 43.68 -16.87
N LYS A 704 29.55 44.88 -16.95
CA LYS A 704 30.11 46.02 -17.74
C LYS A 704 30.91 47.02 -16.91
N VAL A 705 30.73 46.97 -15.60
CA VAL A 705 31.28 47.93 -14.65
C VAL A 705 32.19 47.22 -13.65
N ILE A 706 33.12 47.95 -13.05
CA ILE A 706 33.98 47.41 -12.00
C ILE A 706 33.13 47.23 -10.74
N LEU A 707 33.06 46.01 -10.23
CA LEU A 707 32.30 45.66 -9.04
C LEU A 707 33.21 45.61 -7.81
N ASN A 708 32.85 46.38 -6.78
CA ASN A 708 33.55 46.43 -5.51
C ASN A 708 32.53 46.43 -4.35
N ASN A 709 32.99 46.52 -3.10
CA ASN A 709 32.13 46.55 -1.92
C ASN A 709 31.22 47.79 -1.77
N SER A 710 31.23 48.73 -2.73
CA SER A 710 30.18 49.76 -2.81
C SER A 710 28.85 49.22 -3.36
N TYR A 711 28.88 48.05 -4.02
CA TYR A 711 27.71 47.29 -4.42
C TYR A 711 27.29 46.32 -3.30
N SER A 712 25.99 46.15 -3.13
CA SER A 712 25.38 45.14 -2.25
C SER A 712 24.40 44.27 -3.02
N VAL A 713 24.33 43.00 -2.64
CA VAL A 713 23.39 42.02 -3.17
C VAL A 713 22.39 41.70 -2.07
N SER A 714 21.10 41.79 -2.37
CA SER A 714 20.01 41.36 -1.51
C SER A 714 19.11 40.36 -2.24
N THR A 715 18.37 39.56 -1.48
CA THR A 715 17.49 38.53 -2.05
C THR A 715 16.15 38.46 -1.33
N ASP A 716 15.06 38.56 -2.09
CA ASP A 716 13.69 38.42 -1.59
C ASP A 716 13.05 37.15 -2.16
N LEU A 717 12.41 36.35 -1.30
CA LEU A 717 11.77 35.10 -1.68
C LEU A 717 10.25 35.18 -1.59
N PHE A 718 9.59 34.59 -2.56
CA PHE A 718 8.14 34.46 -2.63
C PHE A 718 7.75 33.02 -2.96
N HIS A 719 6.66 32.54 -2.37
CA HIS A 719 6.20 31.16 -2.50
C HIS A 719 4.75 31.09 -3.02
N SER A 720 4.52 30.18 -3.95
CA SER A 720 3.20 29.82 -4.47
C SER A 720 2.91 28.34 -4.17
N PRO A 721 2.13 28.04 -3.12
CA PRO A 721 1.88 26.66 -2.69
C PRO A 721 1.15 25.81 -3.73
N LEU A 722 0.30 26.44 -4.53
CA LEU A 722 -0.56 25.77 -5.52
C LEU A 722 0.04 25.74 -6.93
N GLY A 723 1.20 26.36 -7.13
CA GLY A 723 1.83 26.45 -8.45
C GLY A 723 1.03 27.25 -9.49
N ASN A 724 0.06 28.05 -9.05
CA ASN A 724 -0.85 28.85 -9.89
C ASN A 724 -0.31 30.27 -10.17
N GLN A 725 1.00 30.49 -10.00
CA GLN A 725 1.69 31.78 -10.16
C GLN A 725 1.20 32.91 -9.23
N GLN A 726 0.40 32.61 -8.20
CA GLN A 726 0.08 33.55 -7.13
C GLN A 726 1.15 33.42 -6.04
N PHE A 727 1.97 34.46 -5.90
CA PHE A 727 3.14 34.46 -5.04
C PHE A 727 2.89 35.28 -3.78
N ASN A 728 3.11 34.68 -2.61
CA ASN A 728 3.11 35.35 -1.32
C ASN A 728 4.55 35.56 -0.86
N HIS A 729 4.85 36.72 -0.25
CA HIS A 729 6.18 36.98 0.31
C HIS A 729 6.50 35.95 1.39
N TYR A 730 7.63 35.26 1.25
CA TYR A 730 8.05 34.22 2.18
C TYR A 730 9.09 34.81 3.14
N PRO A 731 8.89 34.73 4.47
CA PRO A 731 9.73 35.40 5.47
C PRO A 731 11.07 34.67 5.70
N MET A 732 11.78 34.32 4.63
CA MET A 732 13.15 33.81 4.68
C MET A 732 14.07 34.96 4.27
N LYS A 733 14.83 35.48 5.23
CA LYS A 733 15.81 36.54 4.99
C LYS A 733 17.16 35.91 4.71
N LEU A 734 17.60 35.93 3.45
CA LEU A 734 19.01 35.71 3.14
C LEU A 734 19.78 37.00 3.48
N PRO A 735 20.95 36.90 4.13
CA PRO A 735 21.70 38.08 4.53
C PRO A 735 22.11 38.89 3.30
N SER A 736 21.80 40.19 3.28
CA SER A 736 22.36 41.09 2.27
C SER A 736 23.85 41.23 2.50
N GLN A 737 24.65 41.01 1.46
CA GLN A 737 26.11 41.07 1.54
C GLN A 737 26.66 42.10 0.56
N LYS A 738 27.86 42.63 0.85
CA LYS A 738 28.60 43.44 -0.13
C LYS A 738 29.11 42.54 -1.24
N MET A 739 29.31 43.08 -2.44
CA MET A 739 29.59 42.27 -3.63
C MET A 739 30.83 41.38 -3.50
N CYS A 740 31.93 41.87 -2.92
CA CYS A 740 33.13 41.04 -2.73
C CYS A 740 32.86 39.92 -1.71
N ASP A 741 32.18 40.26 -0.61
CA ASP A 741 31.85 39.30 0.45
C ASP A 741 30.90 38.21 -0.07
N PHE A 742 29.99 38.57 -0.98
CA PHE A 742 29.10 37.65 -1.67
C PHE A 742 29.86 36.66 -2.56
N ILE A 743 30.85 37.12 -3.33
CA ILE A 743 31.69 36.24 -4.16
C ILE A 743 32.50 35.28 -3.27
N ASN A 744 33.08 35.79 -2.18
CA ASN A 744 33.81 34.95 -1.25
C ASN A 744 32.89 33.90 -0.58
N THR A 745 31.68 34.28 -0.18
CA THR A 745 30.68 33.35 0.38
C THR A 745 30.27 32.28 -0.63
N LEU A 746 30.14 32.62 -1.92
CA LEU A 746 29.87 31.63 -2.97
C LEU A 746 30.98 30.57 -3.08
N HIS A 747 32.24 30.98 -3.00
CA HIS A 747 33.37 30.03 -3.00
C HIS A 747 33.52 29.29 -1.67
N ASP A 748 33.19 29.89 -0.54
CA ASP A 748 33.35 29.24 0.77
C ASP A 748 32.26 28.21 1.06
N GLU A 749 31.01 28.51 0.71
CA GLU A 749 29.86 27.66 1.04
C GLU A 749 29.36 26.80 -0.13
N TYR A 750 29.61 27.24 -1.37
CA TYR A 750 28.98 26.65 -2.56
C TYR A 750 29.96 26.19 -3.66
N ASP A 751 31.27 26.09 -3.39
CA ASP A 751 32.30 25.70 -4.38
C ASP A 751 31.94 24.44 -5.19
N GLN A 752 31.50 23.39 -4.49
CA GLN A 752 31.07 22.12 -5.10
C GLN A 752 29.93 22.29 -6.12
N PHE A 753 29.16 23.38 -6.01
CA PHE A 753 28.05 23.72 -6.90
C PHE A 753 28.41 24.78 -7.94
N LEU A 754 29.65 25.23 -8.06
CA LEU A 754 30.10 26.18 -9.10
C LEU A 754 30.53 25.49 -10.40
N THR A 755 30.47 24.15 -10.46
CA THR A 755 30.69 23.36 -11.68
C THR A 755 29.81 23.87 -12.84
N ASN A 756 30.32 23.79 -14.07
CA ASN A 756 29.62 24.26 -15.28
C ASN A 756 29.36 25.78 -15.34
N ILE A 757 30.00 26.57 -14.46
CA ILE A 757 30.08 28.03 -14.54
C ILE A 757 31.56 28.37 -14.80
N TYR A 758 31.83 29.03 -15.93
CA TYR A 758 33.18 29.34 -16.40
C TYR A 758 33.44 30.83 -16.33
N ASN A 759 34.71 31.20 -16.11
CA ASN A 759 35.16 32.58 -15.97
C ASN A 759 34.45 33.34 -14.83
N LEU A 760 34.01 32.61 -13.79
CA LEU A 760 33.53 33.20 -12.54
C LEU A 760 34.72 33.86 -11.81
N PRO A 761 34.57 35.05 -11.19
CA PRO A 761 35.64 35.66 -10.40
C PRO A 761 36.10 34.68 -9.31
N GLY A 762 37.41 34.46 -9.18
CA GLY A 762 37.97 33.58 -8.16
C GLY A 762 37.77 34.13 -6.75
N LYS A 763 38.03 33.30 -5.74
CA LYS A 763 38.06 33.76 -4.35
C LYS A 763 39.06 34.91 -4.18
N ASP A 764 38.67 35.94 -3.43
CA ASP A 764 39.44 37.16 -3.16
C ASP A 764 39.81 38.00 -4.40
N SER A 765 39.14 37.79 -5.54
CA SER A 765 39.41 38.51 -6.80
C SER A 765 38.81 39.92 -6.88
N CYS A 766 38.58 40.58 -5.75
CA CYS A 766 37.93 41.91 -5.72
C CYS A 766 38.94 43.06 -5.75
N PRO A 767 38.71 44.16 -6.50
CA PRO A 767 37.52 44.46 -7.31
C PRO A 767 37.41 43.59 -8.56
N VAL A 768 36.19 43.17 -8.88
CA VAL A 768 35.90 42.39 -10.09
C VAL A 768 35.86 43.33 -11.28
N TYR A 769 36.74 43.09 -12.25
CA TYR A 769 36.76 43.82 -13.50
C TYR A 769 35.66 43.33 -14.46
N PRO A 770 35.21 44.16 -15.41
CA PRO A 770 34.23 43.77 -16.41
C PRO A 770 34.63 42.47 -17.12
N GLN A 771 33.76 41.46 -17.04
CA GLN A 771 33.99 40.15 -17.61
C GLN A 771 32.69 39.40 -17.90
N ASP A 772 32.80 38.40 -18.78
CA ASP A 772 31.73 37.49 -19.16
C ASP A 772 31.83 36.18 -18.38
N VAL A 773 30.77 35.82 -17.65
CA VAL A 773 30.64 34.55 -16.94
C VAL A 773 29.73 33.63 -17.75
N HIS A 774 30.24 32.47 -18.15
CA HIS A 774 29.51 31.52 -19.01
C HIS A 774 28.93 30.38 -18.19
N THR A 775 27.62 30.17 -18.25
CA THR A 775 26.95 29.02 -17.62
C THR A 775 26.50 28.03 -18.69
N ILE A 776 26.96 26.78 -18.60
CA ILE A 776 26.69 25.76 -19.63
C ILE A 776 25.97 24.56 -19.00
N ASP A 777 24.70 24.37 -19.37
CA ASP A 777 23.92 23.18 -18.99
C ASP A 777 23.92 22.90 -17.48
N LYS A 778 23.76 23.98 -16.70
CA LYS A 778 23.77 23.91 -15.24
C LYS A 778 22.46 23.36 -14.72
N ILE A 779 22.53 22.21 -14.04
CA ILE A 779 21.42 21.66 -13.26
C ILE A 779 21.36 22.40 -11.92
N PHE A 780 20.15 22.63 -11.41
CA PHE A 780 19.98 23.25 -10.10
C PHE A 780 20.53 22.32 -9.00
N PRO A 781 21.45 22.79 -8.14
CA PRO A 781 22.01 21.98 -7.07
C PRO A 781 20.99 21.82 -5.93
N THR A 782 20.18 20.75 -5.97
CA THR A 782 19.10 20.57 -5.00
C THR A 782 19.61 20.43 -3.55
N GLU A 783 20.83 19.91 -3.38
CA GLU A 783 21.49 19.77 -2.07
C GLU A 783 21.89 21.11 -1.44
N ALA A 784 21.97 22.19 -2.23
CA ALA A 784 22.29 23.53 -1.73
C ALA A 784 21.12 24.20 -0.99
N ILE A 785 19.91 23.60 -1.02
CA ILE A 785 18.70 24.12 -0.41
C ILE A 785 18.26 23.25 0.78
N PRO A 786 17.83 23.84 1.91
CA PRO A 786 17.35 23.06 3.05
C PRO A 786 16.14 22.18 2.72
N ARG A 787 16.17 20.94 3.24
CA ARG A 787 15.13 19.90 3.00
C ARG A 787 13.73 20.22 3.55
N TYR A 788 13.57 21.32 4.27
CA TYR A 788 12.28 21.76 4.80
C TYR A 788 11.58 22.79 3.90
N LEU A 789 12.16 23.13 2.74
CA LEU A 789 11.55 24.09 1.81
C LEU A 789 10.22 23.54 1.27
N PRO A 790 9.06 24.22 1.47
CA PRO A 790 7.78 23.68 1.04
C PRO A 790 7.68 23.55 -0.48
N LYS A 791 6.98 22.49 -0.93
CA LYS A 791 6.68 22.25 -2.35
C LYS A 791 5.93 23.41 -3.00
N GLY A 792 6.10 23.59 -4.30
CA GLY A 792 5.42 24.61 -5.08
C GLY A 792 6.36 25.43 -5.95
N LEU A 793 5.87 26.55 -6.48
CA LEU A 793 6.70 27.49 -7.23
C LEU A 793 7.30 28.52 -6.29
N TRP A 794 8.59 28.77 -6.47
CA TRP A 794 9.36 29.77 -5.75
C TRP A 794 9.79 30.85 -6.71
N LYS A 795 9.62 32.11 -6.32
CA LYS A 795 10.11 33.27 -7.05
C LYS A 795 11.10 34.00 -6.16
N THR A 796 12.32 34.15 -6.66
CA THR A 796 13.43 34.79 -5.97
C THR A 796 13.81 36.04 -6.75
N PHE A 797 13.83 37.20 -6.08
CA PHE A 797 14.41 38.41 -6.63
C PHE A 797 15.83 38.57 -6.10
N ILE A 798 16.79 38.70 -7.00
CA ILE A 798 18.18 39.03 -6.67
C ILE A 798 18.38 40.48 -7.08
N THR A 799 18.58 41.36 -6.11
CA THR A 799 18.70 42.81 -6.33
C THR A 799 20.14 43.22 -6.04
N ILE A 800 20.74 43.93 -6.99
CA ILE A 800 22.06 44.53 -6.83
C ILE A 800 21.83 46.04 -6.65
N SER A 801 22.34 46.60 -5.55
CA SER A 801 22.25 48.02 -5.24
C SER A 801 23.64 48.66 -5.14
N LEU A 802 23.76 49.90 -5.60
CA LEU A 802 24.95 50.73 -5.44
C LEU A 802 24.60 51.84 -4.44
N ARG A 803 25.25 51.84 -3.26
CA ARG A 803 24.94 52.80 -2.16
C ARG A 803 23.43 52.92 -1.91
N ASP A 804 22.76 51.78 -1.76
CA ASP A 804 21.32 51.63 -1.47
C ASP A 804 20.36 52.04 -2.60
N VAL A 805 20.87 52.32 -3.81
CA VAL A 805 20.05 52.50 -5.02
C VAL A 805 20.07 51.22 -5.86
N GLU A 806 18.92 50.65 -6.19
CA GLU A 806 18.84 49.46 -7.04
C GLU A 806 19.38 49.77 -8.45
N VAL A 807 20.42 49.05 -8.87
CA VAL A 807 21.06 49.21 -10.20
C VAL A 807 20.77 48.05 -11.13
N ALA A 808 20.45 46.87 -10.60
CA ALA A 808 20.02 45.73 -11.37
C ALA A 808 19.14 44.79 -10.54
N LYS A 809 18.23 44.09 -11.22
CA LYS A 809 17.32 43.13 -10.58
C LYS A 809 17.06 41.94 -11.48
N PHE A 810 17.19 40.75 -10.91
CA PHE A 810 16.99 39.47 -11.59
C PHE A 810 15.88 38.69 -10.89
N VAL A 811 15.09 37.95 -11.67
CA VAL A 811 14.01 37.07 -11.18
C VAL A 811 14.36 35.65 -11.54
N TRP A 812 14.42 34.79 -10.53
CA TRP A 812 14.56 33.35 -10.71
C TRP A 812 13.27 32.70 -10.23
N ILE A 813 12.65 31.88 -11.07
CA ILE A 813 11.51 31.05 -10.73
C ILE A 813 11.98 29.60 -10.70
N LEU A 814 11.80 28.96 -9.55
CA LEU A 814 12.19 27.59 -9.28
C LEU A 814 10.94 26.76 -8.97
N LYS A 815 10.96 25.50 -9.36
CA LYS A 815 9.89 24.55 -9.05
C LYS A 815 10.44 23.50 -8.09
N VAL A 816 9.82 23.41 -6.93
CA VAL A 816 10.19 22.45 -5.88
C VAL A 816 9.17 21.33 -5.86
N THR A 817 9.64 20.11 -6.16
CA THR A 817 8.87 18.86 -6.08
C THR A 817 9.42 17.97 -4.97
N SER A 818 8.53 17.26 -4.28
CA SER A 818 8.92 16.23 -3.32
C SER A 818 8.78 14.89 -4.02
N ASP A 819 9.90 14.22 -4.27
CA ASP A 819 9.88 12.87 -4.81
C ASP A 819 9.85 11.88 -3.64
N PHE A 820 8.85 10.99 -3.66
CA PHE A 820 8.87 9.77 -2.86
C PHE A 820 9.83 8.81 -3.58
N LEU A 821 11.03 8.64 -3.03
CA LEU A 821 11.93 7.55 -3.42
C LEU A 821 11.60 6.29 -2.62
#